data_AF-A0A1I4F4K2-F1
#
_entry.id   AF-A0A1I4F4K2-F1
#
_cell.length_a   1.000
_cell.length_b   1.000
_cell.length_c   1.000
_cell.angle_alpha   90.00
_cell.angle_beta   90.00
_cell.angle_gamma   90.00
#
_symmetry.space_group_name_H-M   'P 1'
#
loop_
_entity.id
_entity.type
_entity.pdbx_description
1 polymer ?
#
loop_
_entity_poly.entity_id
_entity_poly.type
_entity_poly.pdbx_seq_one_letter_code
_entity_poly.pdbx_strand_id
1 'polypeptide(L)'
;MSTYRFDALLAPRRIAVVGAGDRPGSVGRAIIDGLRAGGFTGEVVPVHPREASVDGLPCVPRLADLSAPPDLVMIATPPFAVPDIVEEAGRVGAAAAVVLSAHLGHGEAAPLAAARASARRYGLRLIGPDSVGLSVPAHGLNATLLARAPAPGDLALISQSGTVASAIAEWAGRRGVGFSAVMTLGRSADVDVADCLDHFAEDFRTRAIILSLHHVADARKFLSAARAAARAKPVVVLRTGRHDGPDHAPKTHTGALAKPGAVYEAAFRRAGILTVDGLDAMFSAVETLGRQRPFPGKRLMIVSNGRGIGALAADTLADRGGALCAPSDETLGKLAPVRHGSHANPLDLGIDAVPRDFARALEPLLADRGSDALLAIHVPTARAGSHEVAKTVTDTVAMGRAAGRRKPVFAVSIGEDEEIRAIYGRAKIPLFATDADAVEGFLHLVRYREAQDDLMRTPDSLPRDFSPDIAAARAVVAQALSEGRSWLDPAAVAALLAAYGIDSVPNTLAPDPDGAAAAAWPLIAAGHTVALKLVSPDVVHKSEVGGVRLGLTSEADVREAAHAMIARVRGLQPEARIAGFAVQPTVRRAQARELIAGLAEDPVFGPVVVFGRGGTAVEVIDDRALSLPPLDLALAEELIGRTRVSRRLVAYRDVPAADTGAIALTLVKLAQLAADLPAVRELDINPLLADADGVVALDARVRIEAETGAGQRRGNWHPRFAIRPYPAEWERRMVAGDRRVLVRPVRPEDEGMFHAFFEQVDPEDVRLRFFAPVRDFSHAFLARLTQLDYSRAVAFVATEEGADESRRMLGAVRLHADANHDRGEFAILVRSDIKGTGLGIALMRMMIDWARAEGIGFVEGDVLSENQAMRAVCRHLDFEERPAPDEPGLIKVTLRVA
;
A
#
# COMPACT_ATOMS: atom_id res chain seq x y z
N MET A 1 -3.15 -14.88 12.63
CA MET A 1 -2.70 -16.17 12.08
C MET A 1 -2.58 -16.04 10.58
N SER A 2 -1.54 -15.40 10.01
CA SER A 2 -1.72 -14.95 8.61
C SER A 2 -1.79 -16.10 7.60
N THR A 3 -0.82 -16.99 7.58
CA THR A 3 -0.82 -18.17 6.68
C THR A 3 -1.11 -19.50 7.39
N TYR A 4 -1.41 -19.48 8.70
CA TYR A 4 -1.71 -20.70 9.46
C TYR A 4 -2.85 -21.51 8.81
N ARG A 5 -2.61 -22.82 8.62
CA ARG A 5 -3.51 -23.78 7.96
C ARG A 5 -3.88 -23.42 6.50
N PHE A 6 -3.12 -22.56 5.82
CA PHE A 6 -3.31 -22.32 4.39
C PHE A 6 -3.05 -23.58 3.55
N ASP A 7 -2.14 -24.46 3.97
CA ASP A 7 -1.92 -25.74 3.27
C ASP A 7 -3.20 -26.59 3.20
N ALA A 8 -4.01 -26.59 4.26
CA ALA A 8 -5.29 -27.29 4.27
C ALA A 8 -6.35 -26.61 3.36
N LEU A 9 -6.23 -25.32 3.10
CA LEU A 9 -7.08 -24.59 2.14
C LEU A 9 -6.67 -24.87 0.69
N LEU A 10 -5.36 -24.88 0.42
CA LEU A 10 -4.82 -24.84 -0.94
C LEU A 10 -4.36 -26.21 -1.47
N ALA A 11 -4.09 -27.16 -0.58
CA ALA A 11 -3.74 -28.54 -0.90
C ALA A 11 -4.43 -29.56 0.04
N PRO A 12 -5.77 -29.51 0.21
CA PRO A 12 -6.50 -30.49 1.00
C PRO A 12 -6.39 -31.89 0.40
N ARG A 13 -6.34 -32.91 1.25
CA ARG A 13 -6.42 -34.33 0.88
C ARG A 13 -7.83 -34.89 1.09
N ARG A 14 -8.59 -34.33 2.04
CA ARG A 14 -9.98 -34.71 2.30
C ARG A 14 -10.89 -33.49 2.40
N ILE A 15 -11.96 -33.49 1.62
CA ILE A 15 -12.96 -32.42 1.57
C ILE A 15 -14.33 -32.97 1.97
N ALA A 16 -14.95 -32.37 2.97
CA ALA A 16 -16.35 -32.62 3.31
C ALA A 16 -17.25 -31.55 2.69
N VAL A 17 -18.33 -31.94 2.01
CA VAL A 17 -19.28 -31.00 1.38
C VAL A 17 -20.63 -31.05 2.08
N VAL A 18 -20.88 -30.08 2.96
CA VAL A 18 -22.09 -29.98 3.77
C VAL A 18 -23.19 -29.24 3.02
N GLY A 19 -24.37 -29.87 2.89
CA GLY A 19 -25.48 -29.33 2.10
C GLY A 19 -25.47 -29.76 0.64
N ALA A 20 -24.64 -30.75 0.27
CA ALA A 20 -24.75 -31.44 -1.01
C ALA A 20 -25.97 -32.38 -0.97
N GLY A 21 -26.93 -32.18 -1.88
CA GLY A 21 -28.07 -33.08 -2.07
C GLY A 21 -28.27 -33.38 -3.54
N ASP A 22 -29.00 -34.45 -3.85
CA ASP A 22 -29.18 -34.95 -5.23
C ASP A 22 -30.13 -34.10 -6.09
N ARG A 23 -30.71 -33.04 -5.52
CA ARG A 23 -31.51 -32.08 -6.28
C ARG A 23 -30.64 -31.42 -7.37
N PRO A 24 -31.04 -31.47 -8.65
CA PRO A 24 -30.35 -30.75 -9.72
C PRO A 24 -30.20 -29.25 -9.39
N GLY A 25 -29.00 -28.71 -9.62
CA GLY A 25 -28.69 -27.31 -9.33
C GLY A 25 -28.46 -26.96 -7.86
N SER A 26 -28.33 -27.95 -6.96
CA SER A 26 -27.90 -27.67 -5.58
C SER A 26 -26.45 -27.18 -5.54
N VAL A 27 -26.17 -26.19 -4.68
CA VAL A 27 -24.83 -25.57 -4.57
C VAL A 27 -23.78 -26.61 -4.17
N GLY A 28 -24.08 -27.47 -3.19
CA GLY A 28 -23.15 -28.53 -2.77
C GLY A 28 -22.86 -29.55 -3.88
N ARG A 29 -23.86 -29.86 -4.73
CA ARG A 29 -23.64 -30.72 -5.90
C ARG A 29 -22.72 -30.06 -6.93
N ALA A 30 -22.92 -28.78 -7.23
CA ALA A 30 -22.06 -28.04 -8.15
C ALA A 30 -20.58 -28.03 -7.71
N ILE A 31 -20.31 -27.98 -6.40
CA ILE A 31 -18.95 -28.10 -5.85
C ILE A 31 -18.35 -29.49 -6.10
N ILE A 32 -19.13 -30.56 -5.90
CA ILE A 32 -18.68 -31.94 -6.18
C ILE A 32 -18.37 -32.12 -7.66
N ASP A 33 -19.26 -31.63 -8.54
CA ASP A 33 -19.07 -31.66 -9.98
C ASP A 33 -17.80 -30.89 -10.38
N GLY A 34 -17.58 -29.72 -9.78
CA GLY A 34 -16.38 -28.89 -9.98
C GLY A 34 -15.09 -29.59 -9.57
N LEU A 35 -15.07 -30.26 -8.40
CA LEU A 35 -13.93 -31.03 -7.91
C LEU A 35 -13.59 -32.20 -8.83
N ARG A 36 -14.60 -32.94 -9.30
CA ARG A 36 -14.44 -34.03 -10.27
C ARG A 36 -13.91 -33.52 -11.61
N ALA A 37 -14.51 -32.46 -12.14
CA ALA A 37 -14.08 -31.85 -13.41
C ALA A 37 -12.67 -31.25 -13.34
N GLY A 38 -12.26 -30.76 -12.16
CA GLY A 38 -10.90 -30.29 -11.90
C GLY A 38 -9.85 -31.42 -11.81
N GLY A 39 -10.28 -32.67 -11.64
CA GLY A 39 -9.38 -33.81 -11.47
C GLY A 39 -8.82 -33.95 -10.05
N PHE A 40 -9.57 -33.50 -9.03
CA PHE A 40 -9.16 -33.64 -7.63
C PHE A 40 -9.02 -35.12 -7.25
N THR A 41 -7.84 -35.51 -6.78
CA THR A 41 -7.51 -36.91 -6.44
C THR A 41 -7.72 -37.24 -4.96
N GLY A 42 -8.03 -36.25 -4.13
CA GLY A 42 -8.32 -36.45 -2.72
C GLY A 42 -9.71 -37.03 -2.48
N GLU A 43 -10.00 -37.33 -1.22
CA GLU A 43 -11.30 -37.87 -0.80
C GLU A 43 -12.35 -36.76 -0.71
N VAL A 44 -13.52 -36.97 -1.32
CA VAL A 44 -14.66 -36.05 -1.27
C VAL A 44 -15.84 -36.77 -0.62
N VAL A 45 -16.32 -36.24 0.51
CA VAL A 45 -17.41 -36.85 1.29
C VAL A 45 -18.60 -35.88 1.38
N PRO A 46 -19.74 -36.17 0.73
CA PRO A 46 -20.98 -35.44 0.94
C PRO A 46 -21.50 -35.61 2.38
N VAL A 47 -22.02 -34.52 2.94
CA VAL A 47 -22.66 -34.52 4.26
C VAL A 47 -24.06 -33.93 4.16
N HIS A 48 -25.06 -34.76 4.42
CA HIS A 48 -26.47 -34.37 4.33
C HIS A 48 -27.35 -35.24 5.24
N PRO A 49 -28.25 -34.66 6.05
CA PRO A 49 -28.98 -35.38 7.11
C PRO A 49 -29.97 -36.44 6.60
N ARG A 50 -30.32 -36.43 5.31
CA ARG A 50 -31.38 -37.28 4.73
C ARG A 50 -30.95 -38.09 3.49
N GLU A 51 -29.82 -37.75 2.87
CA GLU A 51 -29.41 -38.43 1.64
C GLU A 51 -28.45 -39.55 2.00
N ALA A 52 -28.64 -40.73 1.43
CA ALA A 52 -27.73 -41.86 1.62
C ALA A 52 -26.52 -41.82 0.67
N SER A 53 -26.69 -41.14 -0.47
CA SER A 53 -25.63 -40.89 -1.46
C SER A 53 -25.88 -39.55 -2.15
N VAL A 54 -24.82 -38.94 -2.68
CA VAL A 54 -24.91 -37.79 -3.57
C VAL A 54 -23.98 -38.01 -4.75
N ASP A 55 -24.50 -37.97 -5.97
CA ASP A 55 -23.70 -38.27 -7.18
C ASP A 55 -22.98 -39.62 -7.19
N GLY A 56 -23.59 -40.63 -6.59
CA GLY A 56 -22.97 -41.95 -6.40
C GLY A 56 -21.84 -41.97 -5.36
N LEU A 57 -21.54 -40.86 -4.67
CA LEU A 57 -20.67 -40.85 -3.49
C LEU A 57 -21.48 -41.22 -2.25
N PRO A 58 -20.97 -42.09 -1.36
CA PRO A 58 -21.58 -42.33 -0.05
C PRO A 58 -21.72 -41.03 0.74
N CYS A 59 -22.90 -40.77 1.29
CA CYS A 59 -23.20 -39.57 2.06
C CYS A 59 -23.36 -39.91 3.54
N VAL A 60 -22.76 -39.12 4.42
CA VAL A 60 -22.91 -39.26 5.88
C VAL A 60 -23.86 -38.19 6.42
N PRO A 61 -24.60 -38.44 7.51
CA PRO A 61 -25.59 -37.49 7.99
C PRO A 61 -24.97 -36.28 8.71
N ARG A 62 -23.79 -36.43 9.34
CA ARG A 62 -23.10 -35.37 10.08
C ARG A 62 -21.58 -35.47 9.93
N LEU A 63 -20.87 -34.38 10.25
CA LEU A 63 -19.40 -34.34 10.19
C LEU A 63 -18.76 -35.30 11.19
N ALA A 64 -19.39 -35.52 12.35
CA ALA A 64 -18.93 -36.47 13.36
C ALA A 64 -18.91 -37.94 12.89
N ASP A 65 -19.63 -38.26 11.82
CA ASP A 65 -19.74 -39.61 11.29
C ASP A 65 -18.67 -39.90 10.20
N LEU A 66 -17.77 -38.94 9.94
CA LEU A 66 -16.61 -39.11 9.05
C LEU A 66 -15.57 -40.07 9.65
N SER A 67 -14.91 -40.86 8.81
CA SER A 67 -13.89 -41.84 9.22
C SER A 67 -12.61 -41.22 9.80
N ALA A 68 -12.37 -39.94 9.49
CA ALA A 68 -11.25 -39.13 9.98
C ALA A 68 -11.53 -37.64 9.68
N PRO A 69 -10.84 -36.71 10.34
CA PRO A 69 -11.05 -35.28 10.17
C PRO A 69 -10.88 -34.83 8.70
N PRO A 70 -11.76 -33.97 8.16
CA PRO A 70 -11.53 -33.35 6.86
C PRO A 70 -10.52 -32.21 6.97
N ASP A 71 -9.70 -32.00 5.94
CA ASP A 71 -8.83 -30.83 5.86
C ASP A 71 -9.67 -29.57 5.60
N LEU A 72 -10.65 -29.70 4.71
CA LEU A 72 -11.51 -28.62 4.24
C LEU A 72 -12.99 -28.99 4.32
N VAL A 73 -13.80 -28.11 4.88
CA VAL A 73 -15.27 -28.23 4.89
C VAL A 73 -15.90 -27.16 3.98
N MET A 74 -16.62 -27.58 2.95
CA MET A 74 -17.42 -26.71 2.10
C MET A 74 -18.85 -26.62 2.63
N ILE A 75 -19.31 -25.44 3.02
CA ILE A 75 -20.62 -25.24 3.67
C ILE A 75 -21.59 -24.53 2.71
N ALA A 76 -22.60 -25.28 2.25
CA ALA A 76 -23.62 -24.85 1.31
C ALA A 76 -25.04 -24.96 1.89
N THR A 77 -25.21 -24.60 3.16
CA THR A 77 -26.47 -24.74 3.93
C THR A 77 -27.17 -23.40 4.16
N PRO A 78 -28.45 -23.37 4.58
CA PRO A 78 -29.11 -22.13 4.98
C PRO A 78 -28.33 -21.37 6.09
N PRO A 79 -28.40 -20.02 6.16
CA PRO A 79 -27.57 -19.21 7.05
C PRO A 79 -27.68 -19.56 8.54
N PHE A 80 -28.87 -19.96 8.99
CA PHE A 80 -29.11 -20.29 10.40
C PHE A 80 -28.38 -21.56 10.88
N ALA A 81 -28.03 -22.47 9.96
CA ALA A 81 -27.36 -23.73 10.29
C ALA A 81 -25.83 -23.60 10.31
N VAL A 82 -25.27 -22.52 9.75
CA VAL A 82 -23.82 -22.37 9.60
C VAL A 82 -23.07 -22.37 10.95
N PRO A 83 -23.52 -21.68 12.02
CA PRO A 83 -22.80 -21.68 13.29
C PRO A 83 -22.61 -23.08 13.87
N ASP A 84 -23.66 -23.90 13.86
CA ASP A 84 -23.62 -25.27 14.40
C ASP A 84 -22.70 -26.17 13.57
N ILE A 85 -22.71 -26.01 12.25
CA ILE A 85 -21.81 -26.77 11.35
C ILE A 85 -20.36 -26.36 11.58
N VAL A 86 -20.08 -25.08 11.81
CA VAL A 86 -18.72 -24.58 12.11
C VAL A 86 -18.24 -25.08 13.47
N GLU A 87 -19.11 -25.10 14.49
CA GLU A 87 -18.82 -25.72 15.79
C GLU A 87 -18.51 -27.22 15.64
N GLU A 88 -19.31 -27.94 14.87
CA GLU A 88 -19.08 -29.38 14.63
C GLU A 88 -17.78 -29.62 13.85
N ALA A 89 -17.50 -28.84 12.81
CA ALA A 89 -16.25 -28.89 12.04
C ALA A 89 -15.03 -28.67 12.95
N GLY A 90 -15.08 -27.67 13.83
CA GLY A 90 -14.03 -27.44 14.82
C GLY A 90 -13.84 -28.63 15.77
N ARG A 91 -14.94 -29.19 16.28
CA ARG A 91 -14.91 -30.33 17.22
C ARG A 91 -14.33 -31.62 16.62
N VAL A 92 -14.63 -31.90 15.34
CA VAL A 92 -14.06 -33.07 14.66
C VAL A 92 -12.61 -32.87 14.24
N GLY A 93 -12.05 -31.66 14.44
CA GLY A 93 -10.66 -31.34 14.14
C GLY A 93 -10.42 -30.90 12.70
N ALA A 94 -11.44 -30.35 12.01
CA ALA A 94 -11.24 -29.81 10.68
C ALA A 94 -10.24 -28.64 10.70
N ALA A 95 -9.43 -28.54 9.64
CA ALA A 95 -8.40 -27.51 9.56
C ALA A 95 -8.98 -26.16 9.09
N ALA A 96 -9.83 -26.19 8.05
CA ALA A 96 -10.48 -25.01 7.49
C ALA A 96 -11.91 -25.28 6.99
N ALA A 97 -12.68 -24.20 6.84
CA ALA A 97 -14.03 -24.21 6.27
C ALA A 97 -14.27 -23.03 5.33
N VAL A 98 -15.03 -23.26 4.26
CA VAL A 98 -15.47 -22.24 3.30
C VAL A 98 -16.98 -22.14 3.36
N VAL A 99 -17.49 -20.98 3.75
CA VAL A 99 -18.92 -20.69 3.82
C VAL A 99 -19.37 -20.04 2.52
N LEU A 100 -20.07 -20.82 1.69
CA LEU A 100 -20.66 -20.33 0.44
C LEU A 100 -21.92 -19.52 0.69
N SER A 101 -22.64 -19.84 1.77
CA SER A 101 -23.90 -19.21 2.14
C SER A 101 -23.74 -17.71 2.40
N ALA A 102 -24.63 -16.91 1.79
CA ALA A 102 -24.72 -15.46 2.01
C ALA A 102 -25.67 -15.11 3.18
N HIS A 103 -25.79 -13.82 3.51
CA HIS A 103 -26.79 -13.28 4.46
C HIS A 103 -26.72 -13.79 5.92
N LEU A 104 -25.52 -14.02 6.47
CA LEU A 104 -25.34 -14.39 7.89
C LEU A 104 -25.48 -13.20 8.88
N GLY A 105 -25.93 -12.03 8.42
CA GLY A 105 -26.10 -10.83 9.24
C GLY A 105 -24.79 -10.12 9.63
N HIS A 106 -24.92 -9.04 10.40
CA HIS A 106 -23.84 -8.22 10.96
C HIS A 106 -24.09 -7.93 12.44
N GLY A 107 -23.04 -7.74 13.24
CA GLY A 107 -23.12 -7.48 14.68
C GLY A 107 -22.96 -8.74 15.55
N GLU A 108 -22.84 -8.57 16.87
CA GLU A 108 -22.51 -9.66 17.81
C GLU A 108 -23.61 -10.73 17.94
N ALA A 109 -24.87 -10.35 17.72
CA ALA A 109 -26.00 -11.27 17.74
C ALA A 109 -26.19 -12.04 16.41
N ALA A 110 -25.41 -11.73 15.38
CA ALA A 110 -25.57 -12.35 14.07
C ALA A 110 -24.98 -13.77 14.02
N PRO A 111 -25.55 -14.69 13.23
CA PRO A 111 -24.98 -16.02 12.98
C PRO A 111 -23.49 -16.00 12.62
N LEU A 112 -23.04 -14.98 11.88
CA LEU A 112 -21.62 -14.81 11.55
C LEU A 112 -20.72 -14.67 12.79
N ALA A 113 -21.15 -13.92 13.81
CA ALA A 113 -20.35 -13.73 15.03
C ALA A 113 -20.19 -15.05 15.80
N ALA A 114 -21.26 -15.83 15.92
CA ALA A 114 -21.23 -17.16 16.53
C ALA A 114 -20.29 -18.12 15.77
N ALA A 115 -20.40 -18.19 14.44
CA ALA A 115 -19.53 -19.01 13.61
C ALA A 115 -18.04 -18.62 13.77
N ARG A 116 -17.73 -17.31 13.79
CA ARG A 116 -16.35 -16.83 14.02
C ARG A 116 -15.83 -17.20 15.41
N ALA A 117 -16.67 -17.09 16.44
CA ALA A 117 -16.29 -17.45 17.81
C ALA A 117 -15.98 -18.95 17.92
N SER A 118 -16.82 -19.80 17.34
CA SER A 118 -16.60 -21.25 17.23
C SER A 118 -15.32 -21.57 16.46
N ALA A 119 -15.12 -20.97 15.29
CA ALA A 119 -13.91 -21.21 14.49
C ALA A 119 -12.62 -20.87 15.26
N ARG A 120 -12.60 -19.72 15.96
CA ARG A 120 -11.47 -19.30 16.81
C ARG A 120 -11.21 -20.26 17.97
N ARG A 121 -12.25 -20.78 18.63
CA ARG A 121 -12.11 -21.72 19.76
C ARG A 121 -11.32 -22.98 19.39
N TYR A 122 -11.52 -23.49 18.17
CA TYR A 122 -10.88 -24.73 17.70
C TYR A 122 -9.69 -24.50 16.77
N GLY A 123 -9.30 -23.23 16.53
CA GLY A 123 -8.28 -22.88 15.56
C GLY A 123 -8.64 -23.24 14.11
N LEU A 124 -9.93 -23.37 13.79
CA LEU A 124 -10.45 -23.59 12.44
C LEU A 124 -10.37 -22.28 11.66
N ARG A 125 -9.84 -22.31 10.42
CA ARG A 125 -9.81 -21.13 9.54
C ARG A 125 -11.10 -21.01 8.74
N LEU A 126 -11.63 -19.80 8.60
CA LEU A 126 -12.92 -19.57 7.91
C LEU A 126 -12.78 -18.61 6.71
N ILE A 127 -13.16 -19.09 5.51
CA ILE A 127 -13.35 -18.27 4.31
C ILE A 127 -14.85 -17.99 4.11
N GLY A 128 -15.18 -16.81 3.61
CA GLY A 128 -16.56 -16.36 3.45
C GLY A 128 -17.03 -15.56 4.67
N PRO A 129 -18.36 -15.50 4.95
CA PRO A 129 -19.45 -16.01 4.13
C PRO A 129 -19.54 -15.33 2.77
N ASP A 130 -20.51 -15.75 1.95
CA ASP A 130 -20.74 -15.20 0.60
C ASP A 130 -19.53 -15.44 -0.33
N SER A 131 -18.90 -16.60 -0.18
CA SER A 131 -17.81 -17.06 -1.04
C SER A 131 -18.38 -17.82 -2.24
N VAL A 132 -17.71 -17.72 -3.39
CA VAL A 132 -17.94 -18.63 -4.53
C VAL A 132 -16.93 -19.78 -4.54
N GLY A 133 -16.15 -19.94 -3.47
CA GLY A 133 -15.19 -21.01 -3.27
C GLY A 133 -13.74 -20.65 -3.57
N LEU A 134 -12.91 -21.69 -3.73
CA LEU A 134 -11.50 -21.58 -4.09
C LEU A 134 -11.05 -22.66 -5.08
N SER A 135 -10.05 -22.34 -5.89
CA SER A 135 -9.43 -23.27 -6.85
C SER A 135 -7.92 -23.13 -6.83
N VAL A 136 -7.23 -24.26 -6.91
CA VAL A 136 -5.78 -24.37 -7.13
C VAL A 136 -5.56 -25.33 -8.30
N PRO A 137 -5.58 -24.84 -9.55
CA PRO A 137 -5.66 -25.68 -10.74
C PRO A 137 -4.52 -26.69 -10.87
N ALA A 138 -3.31 -26.35 -10.42
CA ALA A 138 -2.15 -27.24 -10.46
C ALA A 138 -2.32 -28.51 -9.59
N HIS A 139 -3.22 -28.49 -8.60
CA HIS A 139 -3.55 -29.63 -7.75
C HIS A 139 -4.89 -30.29 -8.13
N GLY A 140 -5.50 -29.89 -9.25
CA GLY A 140 -6.84 -30.34 -9.66
C GLY A 140 -7.96 -29.88 -8.72
N LEU A 141 -7.67 -28.97 -7.78
CA LEU A 141 -8.63 -28.46 -6.82
C LEU A 141 -9.50 -27.38 -7.47
N ASN A 142 -10.77 -27.69 -7.70
CA ASN A 142 -11.77 -26.72 -8.13
C ASN A 142 -13.03 -26.82 -7.26
N ALA A 143 -12.95 -26.29 -6.04
CA ALA A 143 -14.06 -26.20 -5.11
C ALA A 143 -14.77 -24.85 -5.26
N THR A 144 -15.23 -24.52 -6.48
CA THR A 144 -15.83 -23.22 -6.82
C THR A 144 -17.19 -23.33 -7.50
N LEU A 145 -17.92 -22.21 -7.51
CA LEU A 145 -19.15 -22.01 -8.29
C LEU A 145 -18.89 -21.26 -9.61
N LEU A 146 -17.65 -21.27 -10.10
CA LEU A 146 -17.30 -20.64 -11.37
C LEU A 146 -17.90 -21.44 -12.54
N ALA A 147 -18.33 -20.72 -13.59
CA ALA A 147 -18.90 -21.35 -14.79
C ALA A 147 -17.91 -22.26 -15.53
N ARG A 148 -16.60 -21.98 -15.39
CA ARG A 148 -15.50 -22.71 -16.00
C ARG A 148 -14.39 -22.92 -14.97
N ALA A 149 -13.85 -24.13 -14.93
CA ALA A 149 -12.66 -24.44 -14.13
C ALA A 149 -11.47 -23.58 -14.60
N PRO A 150 -10.81 -22.82 -13.70
CA PRO A 150 -9.63 -22.05 -14.07
C PRO A 150 -8.51 -22.95 -14.58
N ALA A 151 -7.81 -22.53 -15.64
CA ALA A 151 -6.66 -23.27 -16.15
C ALA A 151 -5.42 -23.03 -15.27
N PRO A 152 -4.46 -23.98 -15.20
CA PRO A 152 -3.18 -23.75 -14.53
C PRO A 152 -2.39 -22.59 -15.14
N GLY A 153 -1.84 -21.75 -14.27
CA GLY A 153 -0.97 -20.64 -14.63
C GLY A 153 -0.26 -20.07 -13.40
N ASP A 154 0.09 -18.80 -13.46
CA ASP A 154 0.97 -18.13 -12.48
C ASP A 154 0.40 -16.81 -11.95
N LEU A 155 -0.90 -16.58 -12.13
CA LEU A 155 -1.61 -15.45 -11.53
C LEU A 155 -2.40 -15.92 -10.30
N ALA A 156 -2.31 -15.22 -9.18
CA ALA A 156 -3.21 -15.41 -8.05
C ALA A 156 -4.37 -14.42 -8.15
N LEU A 157 -5.62 -14.89 -8.10
CA LEU A 157 -6.81 -14.04 -8.05
C LEU A 157 -7.41 -14.09 -6.65
N ILE A 158 -7.41 -12.96 -5.95
CA ILE A 158 -7.98 -12.79 -4.61
C ILE A 158 -9.15 -11.81 -4.75
N SER A 159 -10.35 -12.19 -4.32
CA SER A 159 -11.51 -11.31 -4.46
C SER A 159 -12.46 -11.37 -3.27
N GLN A 160 -12.86 -10.20 -2.78
CA GLN A 160 -13.99 -10.06 -1.86
C GLN A 160 -15.35 -10.12 -2.57
N SER A 161 -15.38 -10.05 -3.90
CA SER A 161 -16.60 -10.16 -4.72
C SER A 161 -16.58 -11.41 -5.57
N GLY A 162 -17.55 -12.30 -5.35
CA GLY A 162 -17.71 -13.52 -6.16
C GLY A 162 -17.96 -13.23 -7.63
N THR A 163 -18.81 -12.25 -7.95
CA THR A 163 -19.15 -11.92 -9.35
C THR A 163 -18.00 -11.29 -10.12
N VAL A 164 -17.20 -10.43 -9.47
CA VAL A 164 -15.96 -9.89 -10.08
C VAL A 164 -14.96 -11.00 -10.34
N ALA A 165 -14.77 -11.93 -9.40
CA ALA A 165 -13.90 -13.09 -9.60
C ALA A 165 -14.38 -13.96 -10.77
N SER A 166 -15.67 -14.23 -10.85
CA SER A 166 -16.28 -14.98 -11.95
C SER A 166 -16.07 -14.31 -13.30
N ALA A 167 -16.22 -12.98 -13.38
CA ALA A 167 -15.99 -12.24 -14.62
C ALA A 167 -14.53 -12.33 -15.09
N ILE A 168 -13.57 -12.16 -14.16
CA ILE A 168 -12.13 -12.25 -14.45
C ILE A 168 -11.76 -13.68 -14.88
N ALA A 169 -12.24 -14.70 -14.16
CA ALA A 169 -11.94 -16.09 -14.47
C ALA A 169 -12.53 -16.52 -15.83
N GLU A 170 -13.77 -16.14 -16.15
CA GLU A 170 -14.40 -16.44 -17.43
C GLU A 170 -13.69 -15.75 -18.59
N TRP A 171 -13.33 -14.47 -18.41
CA TRP A 171 -12.58 -13.71 -19.42
C TRP A 171 -11.19 -14.34 -19.65
N ALA A 172 -10.47 -14.68 -18.58
CA ALA A 172 -9.14 -15.27 -18.65
C ALA A 172 -9.15 -16.67 -19.32
N GLY A 173 -10.16 -17.49 -19.00
CA GLY A 173 -10.34 -18.81 -19.60
C GLY A 173 -10.50 -18.76 -21.12
N ARG A 174 -11.24 -17.77 -21.65
CA ARG A 174 -11.41 -17.55 -23.10
C ARG A 174 -10.15 -17.03 -23.80
N ARG A 175 -9.12 -16.62 -23.06
CA ARG A 175 -7.85 -16.11 -23.59
C ARG A 175 -6.66 -17.02 -23.26
N GLY A 176 -6.90 -18.16 -22.62
CA GLY A 176 -5.84 -19.08 -22.20
C GLY A 176 -4.90 -18.46 -21.17
N VAL A 177 -5.40 -17.55 -20.34
CA VAL A 177 -4.69 -17.04 -19.16
C VAL A 177 -5.09 -17.91 -17.96
N GLY A 178 -4.09 -18.47 -17.29
CA GLY A 178 -4.28 -19.39 -16.17
C GLY A 178 -3.93 -18.77 -14.82
N PHE A 179 -4.29 -19.47 -13.75
CA PHE A 179 -4.11 -19.05 -12.37
C PHE A 179 -3.29 -20.07 -11.58
N SER A 180 -2.47 -19.58 -10.65
CA SER A 180 -1.88 -20.40 -9.59
C SER A 180 -2.94 -20.75 -8.55
N ALA A 181 -3.79 -19.77 -8.21
CA ALA A 181 -4.94 -19.94 -7.35
C ALA A 181 -6.03 -18.90 -7.63
N VAL A 182 -7.28 -19.25 -7.37
CA VAL A 182 -8.42 -18.35 -7.32
C VAL A 182 -9.06 -18.49 -5.94
N MET A 183 -9.09 -17.41 -5.16
CA MET A 183 -9.66 -17.38 -3.81
C MET A 183 -10.72 -16.29 -3.71
N THR A 184 -11.94 -16.69 -3.34
CA THR A 184 -13.02 -15.73 -3.10
C THR A 184 -13.36 -15.66 -1.62
N LEU A 185 -13.04 -14.52 -1.01
CA LEU A 185 -13.09 -14.33 0.43
C LEU A 185 -14.48 -13.92 0.92
N GLY A 186 -15.35 -13.46 0.00
CA GLY A 186 -16.64 -12.88 0.34
C GLY A 186 -16.47 -11.79 1.39
N ARG A 187 -17.13 -11.95 2.53
CA ARG A 187 -17.05 -11.00 3.66
C ARG A 187 -15.79 -11.10 4.53
N SER A 188 -14.84 -11.98 4.22
CA SER A 188 -13.55 -12.07 4.92
C SER A 188 -13.70 -12.23 6.45
N ALA A 189 -14.53 -13.19 6.89
CA ALA A 189 -14.85 -13.35 8.30
C ALA A 189 -13.64 -13.68 9.19
N ASP A 190 -12.68 -14.44 8.67
CA ASP A 190 -11.47 -14.81 9.39
C ASP A 190 -10.23 -14.71 8.50
N VAL A 191 -10.21 -15.46 7.40
CA VAL A 191 -9.20 -15.28 6.35
C VAL A 191 -9.51 -14.00 5.58
N ASP A 192 -8.55 -13.09 5.52
CA ASP A 192 -8.69 -11.81 4.81
C ASP A 192 -7.66 -11.65 3.68
N VAL A 193 -7.72 -10.51 2.99
CA VAL A 193 -6.84 -10.20 1.86
C VAL A 193 -5.37 -10.15 2.28
N ALA A 194 -5.06 -9.70 3.50
CA ALA A 194 -3.68 -9.61 3.97
C ALA A 194 -3.07 -10.99 4.16
N ASP A 195 -3.86 -11.95 4.66
CA ASP A 195 -3.45 -13.36 4.77
C ASP A 195 -3.08 -13.96 3.40
N CYS A 196 -3.91 -13.70 2.39
CA CYS A 196 -3.63 -14.14 1.03
C CYS A 196 -2.40 -13.45 0.43
N LEU A 197 -2.22 -12.14 0.67
CA LEU A 197 -1.06 -11.40 0.17
C LEU A 197 0.25 -11.94 0.76
N ASP A 198 0.29 -12.21 2.07
CA ASP A 198 1.46 -12.83 2.72
C ASP A 198 1.80 -14.18 2.07
N HIS A 199 0.80 -15.06 1.90
CA HIS A 199 1.02 -16.36 1.27
C HIS A 199 1.53 -16.26 -0.17
N PHE A 200 0.84 -15.48 -1.02
CA PHE A 200 1.19 -15.38 -2.44
C PHE A 200 2.41 -14.50 -2.70
N ALA A 201 2.87 -13.70 -1.74
CA ALA A 201 4.17 -13.04 -1.81
C ALA A 201 5.31 -14.07 -1.82
N GLU A 202 5.20 -15.12 -1.00
CA GLU A 202 6.22 -16.16 -0.84
C GLU A 202 6.07 -17.32 -1.86
N ASP A 203 4.86 -17.57 -2.38
CA ASP A 203 4.63 -18.67 -3.32
C ASP A 203 5.38 -18.49 -4.65
N PHE A 204 6.41 -19.30 -4.89
CA PHE A 204 7.21 -19.26 -6.12
C PHE A 204 6.41 -19.59 -7.39
N ARG A 205 5.22 -20.21 -7.28
CA ARG A 205 4.34 -20.48 -8.42
C ARG A 205 3.54 -19.26 -8.86
N THR A 206 3.32 -18.30 -7.96
CA THR A 206 2.66 -17.03 -8.28
C THR A 206 3.67 -16.00 -8.77
N ARG A 207 3.47 -15.48 -9.98
CA ARG A 207 4.23 -14.35 -10.54
C ARG A 207 3.59 -13.00 -10.22
N ALA A 208 2.26 -12.91 -10.23
CA ALA A 208 1.53 -11.66 -10.01
C ALA A 208 0.20 -11.92 -9.30
N ILE A 209 -0.28 -10.91 -8.58
CA ILE A 209 -1.48 -10.98 -7.74
C ILE A 209 -2.52 -9.99 -8.26
N ILE A 210 -3.72 -10.50 -8.50
CA ILE A 210 -4.89 -9.75 -8.91
C ILE A 210 -5.83 -9.67 -7.71
N LEU A 211 -6.21 -8.46 -7.33
CA LEU A 211 -7.02 -8.17 -6.17
C LEU A 211 -8.32 -7.46 -6.58
N SER A 212 -9.45 -7.95 -6.07
CA SER A 212 -10.70 -7.20 -6.05
C SER A 212 -11.10 -6.94 -4.60
N LEU A 213 -11.08 -5.65 -4.22
CA LEU A 213 -11.20 -5.19 -2.84
C LEU A 213 -12.39 -4.24 -2.69
N HIS A 214 -13.19 -4.43 -1.65
CA HIS A 214 -14.25 -3.49 -1.26
C HIS A 214 -13.91 -2.79 0.06
N HIS A 215 -13.32 -3.49 1.04
CA HIS A 215 -12.95 -2.90 2.33
C HIS A 215 -11.75 -3.60 2.94
N VAL A 216 -11.00 -2.86 3.75
CA VAL A 216 -9.90 -3.37 4.58
C VAL A 216 -10.35 -3.38 6.03
N ALA A 217 -10.27 -4.55 6.68
CA ALA A 217 -10.66 -4.70 8.08
C ALA A 217 -9.56 -4.28 9.06
N ASP A 218 -8.30 -4.57 8.73
CA ASP A 218 -7.12 -4.19 9.51
C ASP A 218 -6.10 -3.53 8.58
N ALA A 219 -5.98 -2.20 8.69
CA ALA A 219 -5.13 -1.40 7.82
C ALA A 219 -3.64 -1.73 7.99
N ARG A 220 -3.18 -2.02 9.21
CA ARG A 220 -1.77 -2.33 9.50
C ARG A 220 -1.40 -3.67 8.89
N LYS A 221 -2.21 -4.68 9.17
CA LYS A 221 -2.02 -6.02 8.61
C LYS A 221 -2.02 -5.98 7.08
N PHE A 222 -2.97 -5.24 6.48
CA PHE A 222 -3.06 -5.06 5.04
C PHE A 222 -1.85 -4.35 4.43
N LEU A 223 -1.45 -3.18 4.94
CA LEU A 223 -0.33 -2.43 4.36
C LEU A 223 1.00 -3.17 4.50
N SER A 224 1.19 -3.88 5.61
CA SER A 224 2.35 -4.74 5.84
C SER A 224 2.44 -5.84 4.76
N ALA A 225 1.39 -6.64 4.62
CA ALA A 225 1.32 -7.73 3.65
C ALA A 225 1.38 -7.23 2.19
N ALA A 226 0.66 -6.14 1.88
CA ALA A 226 0.63 -5.51 0.57
C ALA A 226 2.01 -5.01 0.15
N ARG A 227 2.74 -4.32 1.04
CA ARG A 227 4.08 -3.82 0.76
C ARG A 227 5.08 -4.96 0.56
N ALA A 228 4.98 -6.02 1.36
CA ALA A 228 5.81 -7.21 1.19
C ALA A 228 5.56 -7.86 -0.19
N ALA A 229 4.28 -8.03 -0.56
CA ALA A 229 3.88 -8.58 -1.86
C ALA A 229 4.36 -7.71 -3.03
N ALA A 230 4.09 -6.40 -3.00
CA ALA A 230 4.42 -5.46 -4.07
C ALA A 230 5.93 -5.28 -4.28
N ARG A 231 6.75 -5.45 -3.24
CA ARG A 231 8.22 -5.48 -3.38
C ARG A 231 8.70 -6.68 -4.18
N ALA A 232 8.01 -7.80 -4.10
CA ALA A 232 8.39 -9.04 -4.74
C ALA A 232 7.75 -9.21 -6.13
N LYS A 233 6.47 -8.84 -6.27
CA LYS A 233 5.61 -9.22 -7.39
C LYS A 233 4.61 -8.11 -7.74
N PRO A 234 4.18 -7.98 -9.01
CA PRO A 234 3.09 -7.08 -9.37
C PRO A 234 1.80 -7.42 -8.61
N VAL A 235 1.22 -6.40 -7.97
CA VAL A 235 -0.10 -6.47 -7.33
C VAL A 235 -1.00 -5.44 -7.98
N VAL A 236 -2.10 -5.88 -8.59
CA VAL A 236 -3.10 -5.01 -9.23
C VAL A 236 -4.41 -5.09 -8.47
N VAL A 237 -4.99 -3.96 -8.12
CA VAL A 237 -6.26 -3.86 -7.39
C VAL A 237 -7.34 -3.15 -8.18
N LEU A 238 -8.51 -3.79 -8.25
CA LEU A 238 -9.78 -3.15 -8.60
C LEU A 238 -10.56 -2.89 -7.32
N ARG A 239 -10.86 -1.62 -7.03
CA ARG A 239 -11.65 -1.24 -5.85
C ARG A 239 -13.09 -0.89 -6.21
N THR A 240 -14.03 -1.53 -5.52
CA THR A 240 -15.47 -1.18 -5.57
C THR A 240 -15.83 -0.26 -4.40
N GLY A 241 -16.92 0.53 -4.52
CA GLY A 241 -17.33 1.47 -3.46
C GLY A 241 -16.47 2.74 -3.35
N ARG A 242 -15.81 3.16 -4.45
CA ARG A 242 -14.90 4.33 -4.45
C ARG A 242 -15.58 5.66 -4.14
N HIS A 243 -16.90 5.73 -4.32
CA HIS A 243 -17.72 6.92 -4.09
C HIS A 243 -18.60 6.80 -2.86
N ASP A 244 -18.41 5.76 -2.04
CA ASP A 244 -19.14 5.62 -0.79
C ASP A 244 -18.82 6.83 0.09
N GLY A 245 -19.87 7.48 0.60
CA GLY A 245 -19.74 8.67 1.44
C GLY A 245 -19.27 8.30 2.85
N PRO A 246 -18.67 9.25 3.59
CA PRO A 246 -18.41 9.05 5.01
C PRO A 246 -19.74 8.92 5.77
N ASP A 247 -19.76 8.13 6.85
CA ASP A 247 -20.95 7.95 7.69
C ASP A 247 -21.41 9.26 8.37
N HIS A 248 -20.52 10.27 8.45
CA HIS A 248 -20.75 11.55 9.11
C HIS A 248 -20.22 12.73 8.28
N ALA A 249 -20.83 13.91 8.45
CA ALA A 249 -20.37 15.13 7.79
C ALA A 249 -18.98 15.57 8.32
N PRO A 250 -18.06 16.00 7.44
CA PRO A 250 -16.73 16.44 7.83
C PRO A 250 -16.78 17.72 8.69
N LYS A 251 -15.81 17.87 9.61
CA LYS A 251 -15.72 19.01 10.54
C LYS A 251 -14.60 20.01 10.19
N THR A 252 -13.75 19.67 9.22
CA THR A 252 -12.62 20.47 8.72
C THR A 252 -12.57 20.39 7.19
N HIS A 253 -11.87 21.33 6.54
CA HIS A 253 -11.66 21.23 5.09
C HIS A 253 -10.81 20.00 4.75
N THR A 254 -9.79 19.70 5.56
CA THR A 254 -8.97 18.49 5.39
C THR A 254 -9.81 17.21 5.51
N GLY A 255 -10.75 17.14 6.46
CA GLY A 255 -11.71 16.04 6.57
C GLY A 255 -12.63 15.91 5.34
N ALA A 256 -13.13 17.02 4.80
CA ALA A 256 -13.93 17.02 3.57
C ALA A 256 -13.11 16.58 2.34
N LEU A 257 -11.82 16.90 2.34
CA LEU A 257 -10.87 16.50 1.31
C LEU A 257 -10.39 15.06 1.46
N ALA A 258 -10.53 14.41 2.62
CA ALA A 258 -10.14 13.03 2.82
C ALA A 258 -11.28 12.05 2.51
N LYS A 259 -11.79 12.08 1.26
CA LYS A 259 -12.85 11.12 0.84
C LYS A 259 -12.30 9.68 0.87
N PRO A 260 -13.11 8.66 1.27
CA PRO A 260 -12.64 7.29 1.42
C PRO A 260 -11.88 6.75 0.19
N GLY A 261 -12.41 6.93 -1.01
CA GLY A 261 -11.75 6.48 -2.25
C GLY A 261 -10.31 7.02 -2.41
N ALA A 262 -10.09 8.29 -2.06
CA ALA A 262 -8.79 8.94 -2.20
C ALA A 262 -7.81 8.53 -1.08
N VAL A 263 -8.31 8.20 0.12
CA VAL A 263 -7.49 7.63 1.20
C VAL A 263 -7.01 6.22 0.83
N TYR A 264 -7.89 5.38 0.27
CA TYR A 264 -7.50 4.07 -0.23
C TYR A 264 -6.46 4.14 -1.36
N GLU A 265 -6.60 5.09 -2.29
CA GLU A 265 -5.61 5.30 -3.34
C GLU A 265 -4.24 5.70 -2.75
N ALA A 266 -4.22 6.58 -1.75
CA ALA A 266 -3.01 6.93 -1.02
C ALA A 266 -2.38 5.71 -0.32
N ALA A 267 -3.21 4.86 0.29
CA ALA A 267 -2.77 3.62 0.93
C ALA A 267 -2.18 2.62 -0.07
N PHE A 268 -2.84 2.40 -1.22
CA PHE A 268 -2.35 1.52 -2.28
C PHE A 268 -1.02 2.01 -2.85
N ARG A 269 -0.91 3.31 -3.14
CA ARG A 269 0.35 3.91 -3.60
C ARG A 269 1.46 3.71 -2.59
N ARG A 270 1.18 3.95 -1.31
CA ARG A 270 2.15 3.78 -0.22
C ARG A 270 2.61 2.32 -0.05
N ALA A 271 1.77 1.36 -0.44
CA ALA A 271 2.09 -0.06 -0.49
C ALA A 271 2.70 -0.52 -1.83
N GLY A 272 2.77 0.33 -2.86
CA GLY A 272 3.21 -0.03 -4.22
C GLY A 272 2.23 -0.90 -5.00
N ILE A 273 0.95 -0.89 -4.65
CA ILE A 273 -0.12 -1.58 -5.38
C ILE A 273 -0.56 -0.72 -6.57
N LEU A 274 -0.75 -1.35 -7.72
CA LEU A 274 -1.31 -0.72 -8.90
C LEU A 274 -2.83 -0.71 -8.88
N THR A 275 -3.42 0.46 -9.04
CA THR A 275 -4.88 0.63 -9.06
C THR A 275 -5.42 0.65 -10.48
N VAL A 276 -6.54 -0.04 -10.71
CA VAL A 276 -7.31 0.04 -11.96
C VAL A 276 -8.75 0.47 -11.70
N ASP A 277 -9.33 1.20 -12.66
CA ASP A 277 -10.61 1.88 -12.48
C ASP A 277 -11.85 1.07 -12.92
N GLY A 278 -11.66 -0.11 -13.49
CA GLY A 278 -12.77 -0.91 -14.01
C GLY A 278 -12.35 -2.29 -14.47
N LEU A 279 -13.34 -3.09 -14.88
CA LEU A 279 -13.10 -4.44 -15.38
C LEU A 279 -12.29 -4.43 -16.68
N ASP A 280 -12.50 -3.47 -17.58
CA ASP A 280 -11.76 -3.39 -18.84
C ASP A 280 -10.25 -3.18 -18.59
N ALA A 281 -9.90 -2.23 -17.72
CA ALA A 281 -8.52 -2.02 -17.29
C ALA A 281 -7.94 -3.24 -16.54
N MET A 282 -8.76 -3.92 -15.73
CA MET A 282 -8.38 -5.18 -15.08
C MET A 282 -8.11 -6.30 -16.09
N PHE A 283 -8.92 -6.43 -17.14
CA PHE A 283 -8.70 -7.38 -18.22
C PHE A 283 -7.40 -7.11 -18.96
N SER A 284 -7.11 -5.84 -19.26
CA SER A 284 -5.82 -5.42 -19.84
C SER A 284 -4.64 -5.74 -18.91
N ALA A 285 -4.80 -5.59 -17.60
CA ALA A 285 -3.80 -6.01 -16.62
C ALA A 285 -3.60 -7.54 -16.61
N VAL A 286 -4.67 -8.33 -16.61
CA VAL A 286 -4.61 -9.80 -16.64
C VAL A 286 -3.99 -10.31 -17.95
N GLU A 287 -4.34 -9.73 -19.11
CA GLU A 287 -3.71 -10.03 -20.41
C GLU A 287 -2.19 -9.83 -20.34
N THR A 288 -1.79 -8.67 -19.83
CA THR A 288 -0.39 -8.25 -19.75
C THR A 288 0.39 -9.13 -18.80
N LEU A 289 -0.07 -9.20 -17.54
CA LEU A 289 0.62 -9.91 -16.47
C LEU A 289 0.64 -11.41 -16.70
N GLY A 290 -0.32 -11.97 -17.44
CA GLY A 290 -0.35 -13.39 -17.83
C GLY A 290 0.66 -13.77 -18.91
N ARG A 291 1.31 -12.79 -19.57
CA ARG A 291 2.16 -13.04 -20.74
C ARG A 291 3.52 -12.37 -20.69
N GLN A 292 3.61 -11.21 -20.04
CA GLN A 292 4.84 -10.43 -19.91
C GLN A 292 5.33 -10.45 -18.48
N ARG A 293 6.66 -10.37 -18.34
CA ARG A 293 7.33 -10.15 -17.05
C ARG A 293 7.68 -8.66 -16.94
N PRO A 294 7.80 -8.12 -15.72
CA PRO A 294 8.36 -6.79 -15.52
C PRO A 294 9.72 -6.66 -16.21
N PHE A 295 9.96 -5.51 -16.84
CA PHE A 295 11.18 -5.18 -17.58
C PHE A 295 11.61 -3.75 -17.25
N PRO A 296 12.90 -3.41 -17.39
CA PRO A 296 13.37 -2.06 -17.13
C PRO A 296 12.98 -1.10 -18.26
N GLY A 297 12.73 0.16 -17.90
CA GLY A 297 12.51 1.25 -18.86
C GLY A 297 11.03 1.51 -19.18
N LYS A 298 10.81 2.58 -19.94
CA LYS A 298 9.47 3.13 -20.24
C LYS A 298 9.31 3.64 -21.67
N ARG A 299 10.25 3.32 -22.54
CA ARG A 299 10.31 3.75 -23.94
C ARG A 299 9.59 2.75 -24.84
N LEU A 300 8.46 3.15 -25.41
CA LEU A 300 7.67 2.33 -26.32
C LEU A 300 7.95 2.71 -27.78
N MET A 301 8.22 1.73 -28.64
CA MET A 301 8.23 1.90 -30.09
C MET A 301 6.94 1.34 -30.69
N ILE A 302 6.20 2.17 -31.42
CA ILE A 302 4.93 1.79 -32.03
C ILE A 302 5.18 1.48 -33.51
N VAL A 303 4.69 0.35 -33.99
CA VAL A 303 4.73 -0.08 -35.39
C VAL A 303 3.30 -0.34 -35.85
N SER A 304 2.85 0.33 -36.91
CA SER A 304 1.46 0.23 -37.38
C SER A 304 1.36 0.24 -38.89
N ASN A 305 0.36 -0.41 -39.47
CA ASN A 305 0.00 -0.27 -40.89
C ASN A 305 -0.99 0.87 -41.16
N GLY A 306 -1.12 1.85 -40.25
CA GLY A 306 -1.90 3.05 -40.49
C GLY A 306 -1.48 4.24 -39.63
N ARG A 307 -1.18 5.37 -40.27
CA ARG A 307 -0.82 6.63 -39.60
C ARG A 307 -1.79 7.05 -38.49
N GLY A 308 -3.10 6.96 -38.75
CA GLY A 308 -4.13 7.43 -37.81
C GLY A 308 -4.16 6.63 -36.51
N ILE A 309 -4.18 5.30 -36.59
CA ILE A 309 -4.21 4.44 -35.40
C ILE A 309 -2.87 4.46 -34.65
N GLY A 310 -1.74 4.59 -35.37
CA GLY A 310 -0.44 4.83 -34.74
C GLY A 310 -0.42 6.13 -33.94
N ALA A 311 -0.96 7.22 -34.48
CA ALA A 311 -1.04 8.51 -33.80
C ALA A 311 -1.93 8.45 -32.54
N LEU A 312 -3.08 7.78 -32.61
CA LEU A 312 -3.95 7.57 -31.43
C LEU A 312 -3.23 6.83 -30.29
N ALA A 313 -2.42 5.82 -30.63
CA ALA A 313 -1.60 5.10 -29.65
C ALA A 313 -0.52 6.01 -29.03
N ALA A 314 0.11 6.86 -29.83
CA ALA A 314 1.10 7.84 -29.35
C ALA A 314 0.48 8.93 -28.46
N ASP A 315 -0.67 9.47 -28.84
CA ASP A 315 -1.42 10.45 -28.06
C ASP A 315 -1.83 9.85 -26.71
N THR A 316 -2.39 8.63 -26.72
CA THR A 316 -2.76 7.91 -25.50
C THR A 316 -1.54 7.66 -24.60
N LEU A 317 -0.40 7.29 -25.18
CA LEU A 317 0.83 7.10 -24.41
C LEU A 317 1.27 8.40 -23.74
N ALA A 318 1.24 9.53 -24.46
CA ALA A 318 1.62 10.84 -23.94
C ALA A 318 0.66 11.33 -22.84
N ASP A 319 -0.64 11.22 -23.04
CA ASP A 319 -1.67 11.59 -22.06
C ASP A 319 -1.56 10.81 -20.76
N ARG A 320 -1.04 9.58 -20.84
CA ARG A 320 -0.85 8.68 -19.70
C ARG A 320 0.57 8.72 -19.11
N GLY A 321 1.42 9.64 -19.57
CA GLY A 321 2.77 9.88 -19.05
C GLY A 321 3.84 8.89 -19.52
N GLY A 322 3.58 8.09 -20.55
CA GLY A 322 4.55 7.20 -21.18
C GLY A 322 5.54 7.94 -22.10
N ALA A 323 6.61 7.25 -22.50
CA ALA A 323 7.66 7.84 -23.33
C ALA A 323 7.73 7.15 -24.71
N LEU A 324 7.61 7.96 -25.77
CA LEU A 324 8.04 7.54 -27.11
C LEU A 324 9.57 7.51 -27.19
N CYS A 325 10.09 6.77 -28.14
CA CYS A 325 11.52 6.69 -28.43
C CYS A 325 11.82 6.81 -29.93
N ALA A 326 13.08 7.10 -30.25
CA ALA A 326 13.61 7.00 -31.60
C ALA A 326 14.48 5.73 -31.71
N PRO A 327 14.42 5.00 -32.85
CA PRO A 327 15.38 3.94 -33.13
C PRO A 327 16.81 4.49 -33.17
N SER A 328 17.81 3.67 -32.87
CA SER A 328 19.21 4.04 -33.08
C SER A 328 19.54 4.24 -34.56
N ASP A 329 20.58 5.02 -34.87
CA ASP A 329 21.02 5.28 -36.26
C ASP A 329 21.31 3.98 -37.04
N GLU A 330 21.87 2.97 -36.36
CA GLU A 330 22.09 1.64 -36.95
C GLU A 330 20.77 0.96 -37.34
N THR A 331 19.77 1.04 -36.45
CA THR A 331 18.43 0.48 -36.69
C THR A 331 17.71 1.24 -37.79
N LEU A 332 17.83 2.57 -37.85
CA LEU A 332 17.27 3.40 -38.92
C LEU A 332 17.78 2.95 -40.30
N GLY A 333 19.09 2.68 -40.42
CA GLY A 333 19.66 2.14 -41.67
C GLY A 333 19.07 0.79 -42.09
N LYS A 334 18.75 -0.09 -41.12
CA LYS A 334 18.11 -1.40 -41.37
C LYS A 334 16.61 -1.28 -41.68
N LEU A 335 15.96 -0.19 -41.24
CA LEU A 335 14.55 0.09 -41.50
C LEU A 335 14.30 0.78 -42.85
N ALA A 336 15.34 1.32 -43.49
CA ALA A 336 15.24 1.96 -44.81
C ALA A 336 14.50 1.15 -45.91
N PRO A 337 14.57 -0.20 -45.95
CA PRO A 337 13.83 -1.01 -46.93
C PRO A 337 12.32 -1.14 -46.66
N VAL A 338 11.86 -0.76 -45.46
CA VAL A 338 10.44 -0.78 -45.07
C VAL A 338 9.81 0.52 -45.57
N ARG A 339 8.90 0.43 -46.55
CA ARG A 339 8.48 1.54 -47.41
C ARG A 339 7.56 2.60 -46.75
N HIS A 340 7.57 3.79 -47.35
CA HIS A 340 6.52 4.83 -47.49
C HIS A 340 6.23 5.85 -46.37
N GLY A 341 7.21 6.23 -45.53
CA GLY A 341 6.92 7.32 -44.60
C GLY A 341 8.09 7.81 -43.75
N SER A 342 7.73 8.25 -42.54
CA SER A 342 8.64 8.69 -41.51
C SER A 342 9.17 7.47 -40.74
N HIS A 343 10.47 7.42 -40.49
CA HIS A 343 11.07 6.49 -39.53
C HIS A 343 10.91 6.98 -38.07
N ALA A 344 10.11 8.03 -37.86
CA ALA A 344 9.71 8.48 -36.53
C ALA A 344 8.81 7.44 -35.86
N ASN A 345 8.63 7.60 -34.56
CA ASN A 345 7.72 6.81 -33.76
C ASN A 345 6.41 7.59 -33.59
N PRO A 346 5.26 7.07 -34.04
CA PRO A 346 5.01 5.72 -34.58
C PRO A 346 5.59 5.45 -35.97
N LEU A 347 6.14 4.24 -36.17
CA LEU A 347 6.57 3.74 -37.47
C LEU A 347 5.36 3.28 -38.29
N ASP A 348 5.04 4.02 -39.35
CA ASP A 348 3.94 3.72 -40.27
C ASP A 348 4.44 2.86 -41.44
N LEU A 349 3.91 1.64 -41.54
CA LEU A 349 4.16 0.69 -42.62
C LEU A 349 3.28 0.96 -43.86
N GLY A 350 2.29 1.84 -43.75
CA GLY A 350 1.33 2.14 -44.80
C GLY A 350 0.15 1.16 -44.86
N ILE A 351 -0.98 1.63 -45.41
CA ILE A 351 -2.22 0.85 -45.52
C ILE A 351 -2.09 -0.38 -46.42
N ASP A 352 -1.10 -0.39 -47.31
CA ASP A 352 -0.84 -1.49 -48.23
C ASP A 352 0.21 -2.49 -47.71
N ALA A 353 0.63 -2.33 -46.44
CA ALA A 353 1.57 -3.24 -45.78
C ALA A 353 1.08 -4.68 -45.81
N VAL A 354 1.99 -5.58 -46.16
CA VAL A 354 1.79 -7.03 -46.16
C VAL A 354 2.56 -7.68 -45.01
N PRO A 355 2.31 -8.95 -44.66
CA PRO A 355 2.93 -9.56 -43.46
C PRO A 355 4.46 -9.45 -43.40
N ARG A 356 5.15 -9.58 -44.55
CA ARG A 356 6.62 -9.41 -44.64
C ARG A 356 7.13 -8.03 -44.20
N ASP A 357 6.31 -6.98 -44.30
CA ASP A 357 6.72 -5.62 -43.93
C ASP A 357 6.75 -5.48 -42.41
N PHE A 358 5.82 -6.12 -41.70
CA PHE A 358 5.87 -6.25 -40.23
C PHE A 358 7.12 -7.01 -39.77
N ALA A 359 7.48 -8.13 -40.42
CA ALA A 359 8.71 -8.86 -40.08
C ALA A 359 9.96 -7.99 -40.27
N ARG A 360 10.08 -7.31 -41.42
CA ARG A 360 11.21 -6.43 -41.73
C ARG A 360 11.33 -5.23 -40.80
N ALA A 361 10.22 -4.74 -40.25
CA ALA A 361 10.22 -3.69 -39.24
C ALA A 361 10.62 -4.22 -37.86
N LEU A 362 10.01 -5.34 -37.42
CA LEU A 362 10.19 -5.87 -36.08
C LEU A 362 11.57 -6.49 -35.85
N GLU A 363 12.15 -7.16 -36.84
CA GLU A 363 13.44 -7.84 -36.70
C GLU A 363 14.59 -6.93 -36.20
N PRO A 364 14.87 -5.76 -36.82
CA PRO A 364 15.88 -4.84 -36.31
C PRO A 364 15.44 -4.16 -35.00
N LEU A 365 14.15 -3.83 -34.85
CA LEU A 365 13.61 -3.20 -33.63
C LEU A 365 13.72 -4.10 -32.38
N LEU A 366 13.65 -5.43 -32.54
CA LEU A 366 13.87 -6.38 -31.45
C LEU A 366 15.31 -6.35 -30.91
N ALA A 367 16.28 -5.97 -31.74
CA ALA A 367 17.70 -5.86 -31.37
C ALA A 367 18.10 -4.45 -30.90
N ASP A 368 17.31 -3.43 -31.24
CA ASP A 368 17.58 -2.03 -30.94
C ASP A 368 17.68 -1.77 -29.42
N ARG A 369 18.57 -0.88 -28.98
CA ARG A 369 18.67 -0.49 -27.55
C ARG A 369 17.98 0.85 -27.24
N GLY A 370 17.46 1.53 -28.26
CA GLY A 370 16.72 2.80 -28.16
C GLY A 370 15.29 2.63 -27.65
N SER A 371 14.69 1.44 -27.80
CA SER A 371 13.37 1.10 -27.26
C SER A 371 13.41 0.01 -26.20
N ASP A 372 12.55 0.13 -25.18
CA ASP A 372 12.41 -0.84 -24.09
C ASP A 372 11.31 -1.87 -24.39
N ALA A 373 10.28 -1.48 -25.15
CA ALA A 373 9.21 -2.34 -25.62
C ALA A 373 8.73 -1.98 -27.03
N LEU A 374 8.06 -2.94 -27.70
CA LEU A 374 7.43 -2.73 -29.01
C LEU A 374 5.90 -2.91 -28.92
N LEU A 375 5.15 -2.08 -29.62
CA LEU A 375 3.71 -2.24 -29.85
C LEU A 375 3.45 -2.41 -31.35
N ALA A 376 2.98 -3.59 -31.76
CA ALA A 376 2.60 -3.87 -33.15
C ALA A 376 1.09 -3.74 -33.33
N ILE A 377 0.64 -2.80 -34.15
CA ILE A 377 -0.77 -2.52 -34.42
C ILE A 377 -1.09 -2.93 -35.84
N HIS A 378 -2.06 -3.83 -35.99
CA HIS A 378 -2.56 -4.28 -37.29
C HIS A 378 -4.05 -3.97 -37.44
N VAL A 379 -4.38 -3.31 -38.55
CA VAL A 379 -5.75 -3.14 -39.05
C VAL A 379 -5.90 -3.97 -40.33
N PRO A 380 -6.88 -4.88 -40.44
CA PRO A 380 -7.05 -5.69 -41.65
C PRO A 380 -7.40 -4.83 -42.87
N THR A 381 -6.82 -5.17 -44.03
CA THR A 381 -7.07 -4.50 -45.31
C THR A 381 -7.31 -5.51 -46.42
N ALA A 382 -7.70 -5.04 -47.61
CA ALA A 382 -7.85 -5.91 -48.77
C ALA A 382 -6.55 -6.63 -49.19
N ARG A 383 -5.38 -6.18 -48.72
CA ARG A 383 -4.07 -6.76 -49.06
C ARG A 383 -3.52 -7.72 -48.00
N ALA A 384 -3.95 -7.60 -46.75
CA ALA A 384 -3.44 -8.39 -45.64
C ALA A 384 -4.54 -8.71 -44.64
N GLY A 385 -4.76 -10.00 -44.41
CA GLY A 385 -5.66 -10.50 -43.38
C GLY A 385 -4.96 -10.63 -42.03
N SER A 386 -5.73 -10.52 -40.94
CA SER A 386 -5.21 -10.54 -39.57
C SER A 386 -4.48 -11.84 -39.19
N HIS A 387 -4.85 -12.99 -39.75
CA HIS A 387 -4.23 -14.28 -39.46
C HIS A 387 -2.78 -14.37 -39.93
N GLU A 388 -2.51 -13.98 -41.18
CA GLU A 388 -1.16 -14.04 -41.77
C GLU A 388 -0.22 -13.05 -41.08
N VAL A 389 -0.71 -11.86 -40.74
CA VAL A 389 0.05 -10.86 -39.99
C VAL A 389 0.31 -11.34 -38.57
N ALA A 390 -0.69 -11.88 -37.86
CA ALA A 390 -0.51 -12.42 -36.51
C ALA A 390 0.55 -13.53 -36.47
N LYS A 391 0.50 -14.47 -37.43
CA LYS A 391 1.52 -15.53 -37.55
C LYS A 391 2.90 -14.93 -37.82
N THR A 392 3.00 -13.98 -38.74
CA THR A 392 4.29 -13.37 -39.09
C THR A 392 4.90 -12.58 -37.92
N VAL A 393 4.09 -11.81 -37.19
CA VAL A 393 4.54 -11.08 -35.99
C VAL A 393 5.02 -12.07 -34.93
N THR A 394 4.23 -13.10 -34.62
CA THR A 394 4.58 -14.10 -33.60
C THR A 394 5.81 -14.92 -33.96
N ASP A 395 5.95 -15.36 -35.21
CA ASP A 395 7.13 -16.07 -35.72
C ASP A 395 8.39 -15.20 -35.64
N THR A 396 8.30 -13.92 -36.03
CA THR A 396 9.43 -12.97 -35.96
C THR A 396 9.89 -12.77 -34.52
N VAL A 397 8.96 -12.62 -33.59
CA VAL A 397 9.27 -12.48 -32.15
C VAL A 397 9.86 -13.77 -31.59
N ALA A 398 9.34 -14.94 -31.98
CA ALA A 398 9.88 -16.23 -31.57
C ALA A 398 11.33 -16.43 -32.06
N MET A 399 11.62 -16.09 -33.32
CA MET A 399 12.98 -16.10 -33.87
C MET A 399 13.91 -15.14 -33.11
N GLY A 400 13.44 -13.92 -32.81
CA GLY A 400 14.20 -12.96 -32.01
C GLY A 400 14.53 -13.51 -30.61
N ARG A 401 13.56 -14.10 -29.92
CA ARG A 401 13.76 -14.72 -28.60
C ARG A 401 14.74 -15.88 -28.64
N ALA A 402 14.67 -16.73 -29.68
CA ALA A 402 15.63 -17.81 -29.89
C ALA A 402 17.07 -17.29 -30.11
N ALA A 403 17.20 -16.12 -30.74
CA ALA A 403 18.47 -15.40 -30.90
C ALA A 403 18.91 -14.58 -29.66
N GLY A 404 18.24 -14.75 -28.51
CA GLY A 404 18.56 -14.06 -27.26
C GLY A 404 17.94 -12.66 -27.11
N ARG A 405 17.16 -12.18 -28.09
CA ARG A 405 16.48 -10.88 -28.04
C ARG A 405 15.16 -11.02 -27.26
N ARG A 406 15.14 -10.57 -26.01
CA ARG A 406 13.99 -10.73 -25.09
C ARG A 406 13.15 -9.48 -24.89
N LYS A 407 13.21 -8.52 -25.83
CA LYS A 407 12.42 -7.29 -25.75
C LYS A 407 10.91 -7.63 -25.68
N PRO A 408 10.16 -7.06 -24.73
CA PRO A 408 8.71 -7.24 -24.65
C PRO A 408 8.01 -6.67 -25.88
N VAL A 409 7.03 -7.42 -26.38
CA VAL A 409 6.21 -7.05 -27.54
C VAL A 409 4.75 -7.14 -27.14
N PHE A 410 3.97 -6.13 -27.50
CA PHE A 410 2.53 -6.03 -27.33
C PHE A 410 1.89 -5.97 -28.72
N ALA A 411 0.67 -6.47 -28.85
CA ALA A 411 -0.02 -6.53 -30.13
C ALA A 411 -1.44 -5.98 -30.03
N VAL A 412 -1.85 -5.25 -31.07
CA VAL A 412 -3.23 -4.88 -31.34
C VAL A 412 -3.60 -5.46 -32.69
N SER A 413 -4.72 -6.19 -32.75
CA SER A 413 -5.27 -6.67 -34.01
C SER A 413 -6.74 -6.31 -34.04
N ILE A 414 -7.11 -5.29 -34.81
CA ILE A 414 -8.51 -4.86 -34.88
C ILE A 414 -9.38 -5.96 -35.48
N GLY A 415 -10.45 -6.34 -34.76
CA GLY A 415 -11.37 -7.40 -35.18
C GLY A 415 -10.79 -8.80 -34.97
N GLU A 416 -10.03 -9.01 -33.90
CA GLU A 416 -9.49 -10.31 -33.54
C GLU A 416 -10.58 -11.34 -33.21
N ASP A 417 -10.30 -12.60 -33.53
CA ASP A 417 -11.16 -13.75 -33.21
C ASP A 417 -10.45 -14.72 -32.26
N GLU A 418 -11.01 -15.92 -32.07
CA GLU A 418 -10.44 -16.96 -31.21
C GLU A 418 -9.12 -17.53 -31.74
N GLU A 419 -8.97 -17.67 -33.06
CA GLU A 419 -7.75 -18.23 -33.66
C GLU A 419 -6.58 -17.25 -33.54
N ILE A 420 -6.81 -15.96 -33.80
CA ILE A 420 -5.81 -14.91 -33.61
C ILE A 420 -5.38 -14.83 -32.15
N ARG A 421 -6.32 -14.90 -31.20
CA ARG A 421 -6.02 -14.97 -29.76
C ARG A 421 -5.16 -16.19 -29.42
N ALA A 422 -5.43 -17.34 -30.01
CA ALA A 422 -4.62 -18.55 -29.80
C ALA A 422 -3.21 -18.45 -30.40
N ILE A 423 -3.04 -17.77 -31.55
CA ILE A 423 -1.73 -17.51 -32.18
C ILE A 423 -0.85 -16.67 -31.25
N TYR A 424 -1.31 -15.49 -30.85
CA TYR A 424 -0.57 -14.62 -29.91
C TYR A 424 -0.42 -15.26 -28.52
N GLY A 425 -1.42 -16.04 -28.09
CA GLY A 425 -1.44 -16.72 -26.82
C GLY A 425 -0.30 -17.74 -26.66
N ARG A 426 -0.10 -18.59 -27.68
CA ARG A 426 1.03 -19.54 -27.75
C ARG A 426 2.38 -18.84 -27.78
N ALA A 427 2.44 -17.70 -28.47
CA ALA A 427 3.65 -16.89 -28.54
C ALA A 427 3.92 -16.06 -27.27
N LYS A 428 3.05 -16.09 -26.24
CA LYS A 428 3.18 -15.26 -25.03
C LYS A 428 3.38 -13.78 -25.38
N ILE A 429 2.52 -13.26 -26.25
CA ILE A 429 2.42 -11.85 -26.62
C ILE A 429 1.01 -11.38 -26.23
N PRO A 430 0.85 -10.34 -25.39
CA PRO A 430 -0.44 -9.81 -25.02
C PRO A 430 -1.12 -9.15 -26.22
N LEU A 431 -2.37 -9.56 -26.44
CA LEU A 431 -3.21 -9.10 -27.54
C LEU A 431 -4.37 -8.27 -27.01
N PHE A 432 -4.53 -7.09 -27.59
CA PHE A 432 -5.57 -6.12 -27.24
C PHE A 432 -6.45 -5.82 -28.44
N ALA A 433 -7.70 -5.47 -28.14
CA ALA A 433 -8.69 -5.06 -29.13
C ALA A 433 -8.45 -3.62 -29.61
N THR A 434 -7.84 -2.79 -28.76
CA THR A 434 -7.62 -1.35 -29.00
C THR A 434 -6.20 -0.95 -28.64
N ASP A 435 -5.73 0.14 -29.25
CA ASP A 435 -4.48 0.80 -28.92
C ASP A 435 -4.44 1.32 -27.49
N ALA A 436 -5.55 1.89 -27.00
CA ALA A 436 -5.64 2.40 -25.63
C ALA A 436 -5.42 1.29 -24.58
N ASP A 437 -6.01 0.11 -24.77
CA ASP A 437 -5.82 -1.04 -23.89
C ASP A 437 -4.38 -1.56 -23.91
N ALA A 438 -3.74 -1.56 -25.08
CA ALA A 438 -2.35 -1.99 -25.22
C ALA A 438 -1.37 -1.03 -24.54
N VAL A 439 -1.61 0.28 -24.68
CA VAL A 439 -0.84 1.32 -23.99
C VAL A 439 -1.03 1.21 -22.48
N GLU A 440 -2.26 1.02 -22.00
CA GLU A 440 -2.53 0.85 -20.56
C GLU A 440 -1.86 -0.42 -20.02
N GLY A 441 -1.94 -1.54 -20.76
CA GLY A 441 -1.22 -2.78 -20.45
C GLY A 441 0.29 -2.58 -20.31
N PHE A 442 0.91 -1.90 -21.28
CA PHE A 442 2.33 -1.52 -21.21
C PHE A 442 2.63 -0.68 -19.96
N LEU A 443 1.82 0.35 -19.70
CA LEU A 443 2.03 1.25 -18.57
C LEU A 443 1.80 0.59 -17.21
N HIS A 444 0.99 -0.46 -17.10
CA HIS A 444 0.91 -1.24 -15.85
C HIS A 444 2.28 -1.80 -15.45
N LEU A 445 3.06 -2.36 -16.39
CA LEU A 445 4.38 -2.89 -16.06
C LEU A 445 5.40 -1.78 -15.73
N VAL A 446 5.30 -0.64 -16.43
CA VAL A 446 6.14 0.54 -16.13
C VAL A 446 5.84 1.08 -14.74
N ARG A 447 4.57 1.33 -14.42
CA ARG A 447 4.14 1.87 -13.12
C ARG A 447 4.46 0.91 -11.99
N TYR A 448 4.35 -0.40 -12.20
CA TYR A 448 4.79 -1.39 -11.21
C TYR A 448 6.27 -1.23 -10.91
N ARG A 449 7.10 -1.09 -11.95
CA ARG A 449 8.55 -0.97 -11.79
C ARG A 449 8.93 0.33 -11.09
N GLU A 450 8.32 1.45 -11.48
CA GLU A 450 8.51 2.75 -10.81
C GLU A 450 8.08 2.65 -9.33
N ALA A 451 6.92 2.08 -9.03
CA ALA A 451 6.47 1.86 -7.65
C ALA A 451 7.40 0.93 -6.85
N GLN A 452 7.94 -0.10 -7.48
CA GLN A 452 8.91 -1.01 -6.85
C GLN A 452 10.22 -0.28 -6.54
N ASP A 453 10.71 0.55 -7.46
CA ASP A 453 11.91 1.36 -7.27
C ASP A 453 11.69 2.41 -6.17
N ASP A 454 10.51 3.02 -6.10
CA ASP A 454 10.13 3.95 -5.04
C ASP A 454 10.08 3.26 -3.67
N LEU A 455 9.55 2.04 -3.61
CA LEU A 455 9.53 1.21 -2.41
C LEU A 455 10.91 0.73 -1.96
N MET A 456 11.92 0.80 -2.83
CA MET A 456 13.32 0.45 -2.55
C MET A 456 14.21 1.69 -2.42
N ARG A 457 13.70 2.89 -2.71
CA ARG A 457 14.46 4.13 -2.62
C ARG A 457 14.84 4.41 -1.17
N THR A 458 16.07 4.87 -0.98
CA THR A 458 16.57 5.31 0.31
C THR A 458 16.35 6.82 0.42
N PRO A 459 15.38 7.28 1.24
CA PRO A 459 15.07 8.70 1.39
C PRO A 459 16.20 9.46 2.09
N ASP A 460 16.31 10.76 1.80
CA ASP A 460 17.18 11.66 2.54
C ASP A 460 16.67 11.84 3.98
N SER A 461 17.60 12.00 4.92
CA SER A 461 17.25 12.30 6.32
C SER A 461 16.43 13.59 6.42
N LEU A 462 15.53 13.63 7.40
CA LEU A 462 14.98 14.87 7.93
C LEU A 462 16.10 15.91 8.13
N PRO A 463 15.87 17.21 7.86
CA PRO A 463 16.85 18.25 8.17
C PRO A 463 17.29 18.12 9.63
N ARG A 464 18.60 18.01 9.86
CA ARG A 464 19.20 17.78 11.19
C ARG A 464 18.83 18.85 12.22
N ASP A 465 18.38 20.02 11.76
CA ASP A 465 18.04 21.17 12.58
C ASP A 465 16.56 21.21 13.03
N PHE A 466 15.74 20.23 12.63
CA PHE A 466 14.36 20.13 13.09
C PHE A 466 14.24 19.27 14.37
N SER A 467 14.00 19.92 15.51
CA SER A 467 13.71 19.27 16.79
C SER A 467 12.42 19.85 17.38
N PRO A 468 11.30 19.10 17.40
CA PRO A 468 10.05 19.58 17.99
C PRO A 468 10.13 19.67 19.52
N ASP A 469 9.45 20.66 20.11
CA ASP A 469 9.20 20.72 21.55
C ASP A 469 7.94 19.91 21.89
N ILE A 470 8.12 18.59 21.90
CA ILE A 470 7.03 17.63 22.15
C ILE A 470 6.40 17.85 23.54
N ALA A 471 7.20 18.26 24.54
CA ALA A 471 6.73 18.48 25.89
C ALA A 471 5.76 19.67 25.96
N ALA A 472 6.14 20.81 25.35
CA ALA A 472 5.27 21.98 25.26
C ALA A 472 3.99 21.66 24.48
N ALA A 473 4.11 20.96 23.35
CA ALA A 473 2.96 20.58 22.53
C ALA A 473 1.97 19.67 23.28
N ARG A 474 2.47 18.67 24.03
CA ARG A 474 1.65 17.80 24.87
C ARG A 474 0.95 18.58 25.98
N ALA A 475 1.63 19.55 26.59
CA ALA A 475 1.03 20.39 27.63
C ALA A 475 -0.15 21.21 27.08
N VAL A 476 -0.02 21.79 25.89
CA VAL A 476 -1.11 22.52 25.22
C VAL A 476 -2.35 21.65 25.02
N VAL A 477 -2.16 20.43 24.47
CA VAL A 477 -3.29 19.52 24.20
C VAL A 477 -3.89 18.99 25.50
N ALA A 478 -3.05 18.61 26.47
CA ALA A 478 -3.51 18.10 27.76
C ALA A 478 -4.33 19.16 28.53
N GLN A 479 -3.91 20.42 28.52
CA GLN A 479 -4.65 21.51 29.14
C GLN A 479 -6.04 21.65 28.53
N ALA A 480 -6.14 21.72 27.20
CA ALA A 480 -7.43 21.84 26.52
C ALA A 480 -8.36 20.65 26.78
N LEU A 481 -7.83 19.42 26.79
CA LEU A 481 -8.60 18.23 27.15
C LEU A 481 -9.10 18.27 28.61
N SER A 482 -8.26 18.73 29.54
CA SER A 482 -8.62 18.84 30.96
C SER A 482 -9.76 19.84 31.21
N GLU A 483 -9.89 20.83 30.33
CA GLU A 483 -10.96 21.82 30.31
C GLU A 483 -12.21 21.34 29.53
N GLY A 484 -12.23 20.08 29.07
CA GLY A 484 -13.34 19.49 28.33
C GLY A 484 -13.49 20.02 26.91
N ARG A 485 -12.45 20.64 26.33
CA ARG A 485 -12.50 21.18 24.96
C ARG A 485 -12.23 20.07 23.93
N SER A 486 -12.96 20.13 22.81
CA SER A 486 -12.75 19.30 21.62
C SER A 486 -12.03 20.03 20.48
N TRP A 487 -11.77 21.33 20.67
CA TRP A 487 -11.06 22.20 19.73
C TRP A 487 -10.07 23.07 20.48
N LEU A 488 -8.88 23.25 19.91
CA LEU A 488 -7.94 24.26 20.41
C LEU A 488 -8.42 25.67 20.02
N ASP A 489 -8.25 26.61 20.94
CA ASP A 489 -8.41 28.04 20.63
C ASP A 489 -7.22 28.55 19.79
N PRO A 490 -7.33 29.72 19.13
CA PRO A 490 -6.27 30.20 18.25
C PRO A 490 -4.90 30.46 18.92
N ALA A 491 -4.86 30.75 20.22
CA ALA A 491 -3.61 30.93 20.94
C ALA A 491 -2.93 29.57 21.19
N ALA A 492 -3.71 28.57 21.60
CA ALA A 492 -3.25 27.19 21.73
C ALA A 492 -2.81 26.59 20.39
N VAL A 493 -3.51 26.88 19.29
CA VAL A 493 -3.10 26.47 17.93
C VAL A 493 -1.74 27.09 17.56
N ALA A 494 -1.54 28.39 17.79
CA ALA A 494 -0.28 29.06 17.50
C ALA A 494 0.89 28.48 18.32
N ALA A 495 0.67 28.24 19.62
CA ALA A 495 1.67 27.60 20.48
C ALA A 495 2.02 26.19 20.01
N LEU A 496 1.02 25.41 19.59
CA LEU A 496 1.23 24.07 19.03
C LEU A 496 2.03 24.12 17.72
N LEU A 497 1.67 24.99 16.77
CA LEU A 497 2.41 25.13 15.50
C LEU A 497 3.85 25.59 15.75
N ALA A 498 4.08 26.52 16.67
CA ALA A 498 5.40 26.99 17.06
C ALA A 498 6.27 25.87 17.64
N ALA A 499 5.70 24.97 18.45
CA ALA A 499 6.42 23.81 18.98
C ALA A 499 6.95 22.85 17.91
N TYR A 500 6.39 22.88 16.69
CA TYR A 500 6.87 22.14 15.52
C TYR A 500 7.56 23.05 14.49
N GLY A 501 7.85 24.30 14.83
CA GLY A 501 8.48 25.27 13.94
C GLY A 501 7.68 25.52 12.65
N ILE A 502 6.34 25.49 12.73
CA ILE A 502 5.47 25.87 11.61
C ILE A 502 5.09 27.33 11.81
N ASP A 503 5.58 28.19 10.91
CA ASP A 503 5.36 29.63 10.99
C ASP A 503 3.87 29.96 10.80
N SER A 504 3.33 30.73 11.73
CA SER A 504 1.94 31.19 11.70
C SER A 504 1.84 32.66 12.07
N VAL A 505 0.78 33.32 11.60
CA VAL A 505 0.60 34.75 11.86
C VAL A 505 0.31 34.99 13.35
N PRO A 506 1.05 35.88 14.02
CA PRO A 506 0.80 36.23 15.42
C PRO A 506 -0.66 36.64 15.62
N ASN A 507 -1.30 36.12 16.65
CA ASN A 507 -2.70 36.44 16.95
C ASN A 507 -2.87 36.84 18.41
N THR A 508 -3.70 37.86 18.62
CA THR A 508 -4.14 38.32 19.93
C THR A 508 -5.63 38.04 20.06
N LEU A 509 -6.00 37.29 21.10
CA LEU A 509 -7.40 37.01 21.40
C LEU A 509 -8.04 38.19 22.14
N ALA A 510 -9.26 38.54 21.72
CA ALA A 510 -10.07 39.56 22.35
C ALA A 510 -11.48 39.01 22.62
N PRO A 511 -12.04 39.20 23.83
CA PRO A 511 -13.34 38.63 24.19
C PRO A 511 -14.53 39.35 23.52
N ASP A 512 -14.35 40.61 23.13
CA ASP A 512 -15.42 41.49 22.64
C ASP A 512 -14.91 42.54 21.62
N PRO A 513 -15.80 43.32 20.97
CA PRO A 513 -15.42 44.34 20.00
C PRO A 513 -14.44 45.41 20.52
N ASP A 514 -14.55 45.83 21.79
CA ASP A 514 -13.68 46.85 22.37
C ASP A 514 -12.28 46.31 22.65
N GLY A 515 -12.20 45.10 23.20
CA GLY A 515 -10.94 44.37 23.35
C GLY A 515 -10.28 44.12 22.00
N ALA A 516 -11.04 43.87 20.93
CA ALA A 516 -10.50 43.67 19.60
C ALA A 516 -9.88 44.96 19.04
N ALA A 517 -10.53 46.10 19.26
CA ALA A 517 -9.98 47.41 18.89
C ALA A 517 -8.69 47.72 19.66
N ALA A 518 -8.69 47.50 20.98
CA ALA A 518 -7.50 47.71 21.82
C ALA A 518 -6.33 46.81 21.41
N ALA A 519 -6.60 45.53 21.07
CA ALA A 519 -5.60 44.59 20.58
C ALA A 519 -5.07 44.95 19.18
N ALA A 520 -5.86 45.66 18.37
CA ALA A 520 -5.49 46.09 17.02
C ALA A 520 -4.58 47.31 17.03
N TRP A 521 -4.70 48.19 18.04
CA TRP A 521 -3.98 49.46 18.09
C TRP A 521 -2.45 49.33 17.96
N PRO A 522 -1.75 48.43 18.68
CA PRO A 522 -0.30 48.29 18.53
C PRO A 522 0.14 47.97 17.10
N LEU A 523 -0.65 47.17 16.38
CA LEU A 523 -0.38 46.81 14.98
C LEU A 523 -0.59 47.99 14.04
N ILE A 524 -1.69 48.72 14.24
CA ILE A 524 -2.04 49.92 13.45
C ILE A 524 -1.01 51.02 13.67
N ALA A 525 -0.62 51.27 14.93
CA ALA A 525 0.41 52.25 15.29
C ALA A 525 1.78 51.92 14.69
N ALA A 526 2.08 50.63 14.47
CA ALA A 526 3.27 50.16 13.76
C ALA A 526 3.15 50.24 12.21
N GLY A 527 2.04 50.77 11.68
CA GLY A 527 1.81 50.93 10.24
C GLY A 527 1.24 49.69 9.55
N HIS A 528 0.81 48.67 10.30
CA HIS A 528 0.17 47.49 9.72
C HIS A 528 -1.34 47.69 9.56
N THR A 529 -1.94 46.94 8.64
CA THR A 529 -3.41 46.80 8.58
C THR A 529 -3.82 45.53 9.30
N VAL A 530 -5.03 45.50 9.86
CA VAL A 530 -5.48 44.41 10.74
C VAL A 530 -6.47 43.48 10.03
N ALA A 531 -6.29 42.19 10.27
CA ALA A 531 -7.23 41.14 9.97
C ALA A 531 -7.98 40.76 11.27
N LEU A 532 -9.30 40.88 11.25
CA LEU A 532 -10.17 40.48 12.34
C LEU A 532 -10.86 39.17 11.95
N LYS A 533 -10.80 38.18 12.84
CA LYS A 533 -11.41 36.86 12.63
C LYS A 533 -12.29 36.48 13.82
N LEU A 534 -13.47 35.96 13.54
CA LEU A 534 -14.37 35.44 14.58
C LEU A 534 -13.80 34.15 15.18
N VAL A 535 -13.84 34.05 16.51
CA VAL A 535 -13.50 32.84 17.24
C VAL A 535 -14.78 32.20 17.76
N SER A 536 -15.10 31.03 17.23
CA SER A 536 -16.28 30.26 17.61
C SER A 536 -16.00 28.77 17.45
N PRO A 537 -16.38 27.94 18.45
CA PRO A 537 -16.33 26.48 18.32
C PRO A 537 -17.42 25.93 17.38
N ASP A 538 -18.48 26.70 17.12
CA ASP A 538 -19.66 26.24 16.38
C ASP A 538 -19.67 26.70 14.92
N VAL A 539 -18.87 27.72 14.56
CA VAL A 539 -18.74 28.24 13.19
C VAL A 539 -17.56 27.55 12.47
N VAL A 540 -17.85 26.59 11.58
CA VAL A 540 -16.83 25.83 10.84
C VAL A 540 -16.22 26.63 9.67
N HIS A 541 -17.03 27.26 8.82
CA HIS A 541 -16.52 28.04 7.68
C HIS A 541 -16.68 29.55 7.93
N LYS A 542 -15.67 30.17 8.57
CA LYS A 542 -15.71 31.58 8.99
C LYS A 542 -16.04 32.51 7.83
N SER A 543 -15.43 32.31 6.66
CA SER A 543 -15.62 33.19 5.50
C SER A 543 -17.05 33.16 4.94
N GLU A 544 -17.73 32.01 4.99
CA GLU A 544 -19.10 31.86 4.49
C GLU A 544 -20.10 32.68 5.31
N VAL A 545 -19.90 32.72 6.63
CA VAL A 545 -20.71 33.55 7.53
C VAL A 545 -20.18 34.99 7.66
N GLY A 546 -19.14 35.37 6.91
CA GLY A 546 -18.53 36.69 6.95
C GLY A 546 -17.70 36.97 8.21
N GLY A 547 -17.29 35.94 8.95
CA GLY A 547 -16.46 35.98 10.15
C GLY A 547 -14.97 36.27 9.91
N VAL A 548 -14.61 36.83 8.74
CA VAL A 548 -13.27 37.33 8.43
C VAL A 548 -13.41 38.71 7.77
N ARG A 549 -12.64 39.68 8.28
CA ARG A 549 -12.49 41.02 7.69
C ARG A 549 -11.00 41.38 7.65
N LEU A 550 -10.54 41.85 6.50
CA LEU A 550 -9.13 42.15 6.24
C LEU A 550 -8.95 43.64 5.97
N GLY A 551 -7.72 44.14 6.19
CA GLY A 551 -7.34 45.49 5.78
C GLY A 551 -7.94 46.61 6.65
N LEU A 552 -8.27 46.33 7.91
CA LEU A 552 -8.80 47.32 8.85
C LEU A 552 -7.68 48.29 9.26
N THR A 553 -7.98 49.59 9.28
CA THR A 553 -6.97 50.66 9.41
C THR A 553 -7.12 51.51 10.66
N SER A 554 -8.24 51.40 11.37
CA SER A 554 -8.51 52.15 12.60
C SER A 554 -9.18 51.28 13.66
N GLU A 555 -9.09 51.68 14.93
CA GLU A 555 -9.85 51.05 16.03
C GLU A 555 -11.36 51.10 15.78
N ALA A 556 -11.86 52.16 15.15
CA ALA A 556 -13.27 52.30 14.79
C ALA A 556 -13.68 51.26 13.74
N ASP A 557 -12.85 51.06 12.70
CA ASP A 557 -13.09 50.05 11.66
C ASP A 557 -13.19 48.64 12.28
N VAL A 558 -12.32 48.35 13.25
CA VAL A 558 -12.29 47.06 13.95
C VAL A 558 -13.55 46.85 14.77
N ARG A 559 -13.98 47.85 15.54
CA ARG A 559 -15.20 47.78 16.34
C ARG A 559 -16.44 47.59 15.46
N GLU A 560 -16.55 48.35 14.37
CA GLU A 560 -17.67 48.23 13.42
C GLU A 560 -17.70 46.85 12.76
N ALA A 561 -16.54 46.37 12.29
CA ALA A 561 -16.41 45.04 11.70
C ALA A 561 -16.81 43.93 12.69
N ALA A 562 -16.39 44.03 13.95
CA ALA A 562 -16.71 43.08 15.00
C ALA A 562 -18.22 43.00 15.27
N HIS A 563 -18.90 44.15 15.41
CA HIS A 563 -20.36 44.18 15.58
C HIS A 563 -21.10 43.61 14.37
N ALA A 564 -20.67 43.96 13.15
CA ALA A 564 -21.26 43.43 11.92
C ALA A 564 -21.11 41.91 11.80
N MET A 565 -19.95 41.35 12.20
CA MET A 565 -19.74 39.90 12.25
C MET A 565 -20.70 39.22 13.22
N ILE A 566 -20.82 39.72 14.45
CA ILE A 566 -21.72 39.14 15.47
C ILE A 566 -23.16 39.14 14.96
N ALA A 567 -23.63 40.28 14.44
CA ALA A 567 -24.99 40.40 13.92
C ALA A 567 -25.26 39.41 12.78
N ARG A 568 -24.30 39.24 11.85
CA ARG A 568 -24.43 38.32 10.73
C ARG A 568 -24.44 36.86 11.17
N VAL A 569 -23.54 36.46 12.08
CA VAL A 569 -23.52 35.08 12.59
C VAL A 569 -24.78 34.77 13.37
N ARG A 570 -25.27 35.68 14.22
CA ARG A 570 -26.55 35.50 14.91
C ARG A 570 -27.74 35.38 13.96
N GLY A 571 -27.69 36.03 12.79
CA GLY A 571 -28.73 35.92 11.76
C GLY A 571 -28.71 34.60 10.99
N LEU A 572 -27.52 34.04 10.71
CA LEU A 572 -27.36 32.80 9.95
C LEU A 572 -27.36 31.54 10.82
N GLN A 573 -26.80 31.64 12.03
CA GLN A 573 -26.60 30.57 13.00
C GLN A 573 -26.91 31.07 14.43
N PRO A 574 -28.20 31.19 14.81
CA PRO A 574 -28.61 31.81 16.08
C PRO A 574 -28.03 31.15 17.34
N GLU A 575 -27.82 29.84 17.28
CA GLU A 575 -27.33 29.00 18.36
C GLU A 575 -25.78 28.95 18.45
N ALA A 576 -25.06 29.56 17.51
CA ALA A 576 -23.60 29.52 17.50
C ALA A 576 -23.03 30.35 18.66
N ARG A 577 -22.17 29.73 19.47
CA ARG A 577 -21.42 30.40 20.54
C ARG A 577 -20.28 31.20 19.93
N ILE A 578 -20.22 32.49 20.27
CA ILE A 578 -19.11 33.37 19.87
C ILE A 578 -18.21 33.53 21.10
N ALA A 579 -16.97 33.07 21.00
CA ALA A 579 -15.99 33.15 22.08
C ALA A 579 -15.17 34.47 22.05
N GLY A 580 -15.25 35.22 20.95
CA GLY A 580 -14.57 36.49 20.77
C GLY A 580 -13.97 36.63 19.37
N PHE A 581 -12.83 37.30 19.29
CA PHE A 581 -12.13 37.62 18.06
C PHE A 581 -10.63 37.30 18.17
N ALA A 582 -10.03 36.93 17.05
CA ALA A 582 -8.59 36.87 16.85
C ALA A 582 -8.19 38.07 15.99
N VAL A 583 -7.29 38.89 16.53
CA VAL A 583 -6.73 40.08 15.89
C VAL A 583 -5.33 39.74 15.40
N GLN A 584 -5.09 39.94 14.10
CA GLN A 584 -3.84 39.59 13.44
C GLN A 584 -3.36 40.72 12.53
N PRO A 585 -2.04 40.89 12.32
CA PRO A 585 -1.56 41.71 11.22
C PRO A 585 -1.98 41.08 9.88
N THR A 586 -2.41 41.91 8.94
CA THR A 586 -2.73 41.45 7.58
C THR A 586 -1.43 41.14 6.85
N VAL A 587 -1.21 39.86 6.53
CA VAL A 587 -0.07 39.44 5.71
C VAL A 587 -0.36 39.74 4.24
N ARG A 588 0.51 40.52 3.60
CA ARG A 588 0.47 40.80 2.16
C ARG A 588 1.76 40.30 1.52
N ARG A 589 1.73 39.08 1.00
CA ARG A 589 2.80 38.52 0.17
C ARG A 589 2.34 38.54 -1.28
N ALA A 590 2.82 39.53 -2.04
CA ALA A 590 2.48 39.64 -3.45
C ALA A 590 2.88 38.36 -4.18
N GLN A 591 2.00 37.85 -5.05
CA GLN A 591 2.24 36.64 -5.83
C GLN A 591 2.44 35.33 -5.01
N ALA A 592 2.14 35.33 -3.71
CA ALA A 592 2.10 34.09 -2.92
C ALA A 592 0.95 33.18 -3.38
N ARG A 593 1.17 31.87 -3.29
CA ARG A 593 0.18 30.86 -3.63
C ARG A 593 -0.56 30.45 -2.36
N GLU A 594 -1.89 30.41 -2.42
CA GLU A 594 -2.72 29.86 -1.36
C GLU A 594 -2.77 28.32 -1.48
N LEU A 595 -2.30 27.65 -0.43
CA LEU A 595 -2.26 26.19 -0.29
C LEU A 595 -3.11 25.76 0.91
N ILE A 596 -3.50 24.49 0.92
CA ILE A 596 -4.03 23.82 2.11
C ILE A 596 -3.05 22.71 2.50
N ALA A 597 -2.80 22.59 3.79
CA ALA A 597 -2.03 21.49 4.37
C ALA A 597 -2.62 21.09 5.70
N GLY A 598 -2.66 19.80 6.02
CA GLY A 598 -3.12 19.38 7.33
C GLY A 598 -3.31 17.87 7.49
N LEU A 599 -4.04 17.50 8.52
CA LEU A 599 -4.33 16.14 8.95
C LEU A 599 -5.84 15.91 8.92
N ALA A 600 -6.25 14.81 8.32
CA ALA A 600 -7.59 14.26 8.42
C ALA A 600 -7.56 12.91 9.15
N GLU A 601 -8.71 12.47 9.64
CA GLU A 601 -8.87 11.16 10.27
C GLU A 601 -9.77 10.27 9.40
N ASP A 602 -9.22 9.14 8.96
CA ASP A 602 -9.95 8.06 8.30
C ASP A 602 -10.23 6.93 9.30
N PRO A 603 -11.44 6.34 9.31
CA PRO A 603 -11.80 5.29 10.27
C PRO A 603 -11.02 3.98 10.09
N VAL A 604 -10.46 3.72 8.90
CA VAL A 604 -9.71 2.49 8.60
C VAL A 604 -8.21 2.73 8.72
N PHE A 605 -7.69 3.77 8.07
CA PHE A 605 -6.25 4.05 7.97
C PHE A 605 -5.72 5.03 9.02
N GLY A 606 -6.61 5.65 9.80
CA GLY A 606 -6.25 6.61 10.84
C GLY A 606 -5.82 7.96 10.27
N PRO A 607 -4.73 8.58 10.76
CA PRO A 607 -4.33 9.90 10.30
C PRO A 607 -3.90 9.89 8.83
N VAL A 608 -4.31 10.91 8.08
CA VAL A 608 -3.98 11.12 6.67
C VAL A 608 -3.49 12.54 6.47
N VAL A 609 -2.35 12.72 5.80
CA VAL A 609 -1.84 14.04 5.42
C VAL A 609 -2.53 14.50 4.14
N VAL A 610 -3.06 15.72 4.19
CA VAL A 610 -3.75 16.39 3.08
C VAL A 610 -2.89 17.54 2.57
N PHE A 611 -2.71 17.64 1.26
CA PHE A 611 -2.09 18.79 0.60
C PHE A 611 -2.86 19.19 -0.65
N GLY A 612 -2.95 20.48 -0.95
CA GLY A 612 -3.61 20.93 -2.16
C GLY A 612 -3.62 22.44 -2.34
N ARG A 613 -4.44 22.89 -3.30
CA ARG A 613 -4.74 24.32 -3.48
C ARG A 613 -5.64 24.81 -2.35
N GLY A 614 -5.24 25.89 -1.68
CA GLY A 614 -6.00 26.49 -0.58
C GLY A 614 -6.99 27.54 -1.03
N GLY A 615 -7.52 28.27 -0.04
CA GLY A 615 -8.48 29.34 -0.20
C GLY A 615 -9.93 28.88 0.01
N THR A 616 -10.88 29.76 -0.34
CA THR A 616 -12.31 29.57 -0.03
C THR A 616 -13.03 28.55 -0.91
N ALA A 617 -12.46 28.18 -2.06
CA ALA A 617 -13.08 27.26 -3.03
C ALA A 617 -12.40 25.88 -3.07
N VAL A 618 -11.66 25.52 -2.02
CA VAL A 618 -10.82 24.31 -2.00
C VAL A 618 -11.63 23.03 -2.27
N GLU A 619 -12.80 22.88 -1.66
CA GLU A 619 -13.65 21.69 -1.82
C GLU A 619 -14.26 21.56 -3.22
N VAL A 620 -14.51 22.68 -3.90
CA VAL A 620 -15.11 22.72 -5.24
C VAL A 620 -14.06 22.50 -6.32
N ILE A 621 -12.85 23.02 -6.13
CA ILE A 621 -11.75 22.85 -7.08
C ILE A 621 -11.21 21.41 -7.06
N ASP A 622 -11.23 20.77 -5.89
CA ASP A 622 -10.76 19.39 -5.62
C ASP A 622 -9.33 19.14 -6.17
N ASP A 623 -8.46 20.15 -6.10
CA ASP A 623 -7.04 20.03 -6.45
C ASP A 623 -6.22 19.63 -5.22
N ARG A 624 -6.24 18.33 -4.92
CA ARG A 624 -5.69 17.77 -3.69
C ARG A 624 -4.92 16.49 -3.96
N ALA A 625 -4.03 16.16 -3.03
CA ALA A 625 -3.41 14.87 -2.91
C ALA A 625 -3.36 14.46 -1.43
N LEU A 626 -3.37 13.15 -1.19
CA LEU A 626 -3.35 12.56 0.14
C LEU A 626 -2.15 11.61 0.28
N SER A 627 -1.66 11.44 1.50
CA SER A 627 -0.65 10.43 1.84
C SER A 627 -0.83 9.95 3.27
N LEU A 628 -0.40 8.71 3.55
CA LEU A 628 -0.37 8.17 4.92
C LEU A 628 0.95 8.54 5.60
N PRO A 629 0.91 9.08 6.83
CA PRO A 629 2.12 9.28 7.63
C PRO A 629 2.70 7.92 8.08
N PRO A 630 4.01 7.82 8.38
CA PRO A 630 5.00 8.90 8.35
C PRO A 630 5.42 9.32 6.93
N LEU A 631 5.86 10.56 6.79
CA LEU A 631 6.41 11.14 5.56
C LEU A 631 7.89 11.49 5.74
N ASP A 632 8.67 11.27 4.69
CA ASP A 632 9.98 11.88 4.48
C ASP A 632 9.85 13.00 3.43
N LEU A 633 10.96 13.70 3.14
CA LEU A 633 10.95 14.80 2.16
C LEU A 633 10.58 14.32 0.75
N ALA A 634 11.07 13.15 0.32
CA ALA A 634 10.77 12.61 -1.01
C ALA A 634 9.27 12.30 -1.17
N LEU A 635 8.64 11.72 -0.16
CA LEU A 635 7.19 11.47 -0.14
C LEU A 635 6.37 12.76 -0.07
N ALA A 636 6.87 13.78 0.62
CA ALA A 636 6.24 15.08 0.69
C ALA A 636 6.31 15.82 -0.66
N GLU A 637 7.46 15.78 -1.34
CA GLU A 637 7.62 16.31 -2.70
C GLU A 637 6.75 15.57 -3.71
N GLU A 638 6.68 14.25 -3.62
CA GLU A 638 5.77 13.45 -4.45
C GLU A 638 4.30 13.84 -4.20
N LEU A 639 3.92 14.01 -2.92
CA LEU A 639 2.59 14.49 -2.52
C LEU A 639 2.27 15.85 -3.14
N ILE A 640 3.23 16.78 -3.15
CA ILE A 640 3.09 18.09 -3.80
C ILE A 640 2.93 17.93 -5.32
N GLY A 641 3.80 17.15 -5.96
CA GLY A 641 3.84 16.97 -7.42
C GLY A 641 2.56 16.38 -8.02
N ARG A 642 1.77 15.64 -7.24
CA ARG A 642 0.48 15.07 -7.67
C ARG A 642 -0.65 16.09 -7.77
N THR A 643 -0.45 17.31 -7.28
CA THR A 643 -1.45 18.39 -7.39
C THR A 643 -1.26 19.19 -8.68
N ARG A 644 -2.32 19.80 -9.20
CA ARG A 644 -2.21 20.75 -10.33
C ARG A 644 -1.57 22.06 -9.87
N VAL A 645 -1.73 22.46 -8.61
CA VAL A 645 -1.10 23.65 -8.03
C VAL A 645 0.43 23.56 -8.05
N SER A 646 1.01 22.36 -8.05
CA SER A 646 2.47 22.17 -8.24
C SER A 646 3.02 22.88 -9.48
N ARG A 647 2.26 22.90 -10.59
CA ARG A 647 2.63 23.60 -11.83
C ARG A 647 2.70 25.12 -11.67
N ARG A 648 2.06 25.67 -10.64
CA ARG A 648 2.11 27.09 -10.26
C ARG A 648 3.14 27.39 -9.19
N LEU A 649 3.72 26.38 -8.54
CA LEU A 649 4.82 26.56 -7.58
C LEU A 649 6.14 26.83 -8.29
N VAL A 650 6.32 26.33 -9.51
CA VAL A 650 7.47 26.66 -10.36
C VAL A 650 7.41 28.13 -10.82
N ALA A 651 8.56 28.71 -11.16
CA ALA A 651 8.63 30.07 -11.71
C ALA A 651 7.85 30.19 -13.02
N TYR A 652 7.09 31.27 -13.19
CA TYR A 652 6.44 31.61 -14.46
C TYR A 652 6.31 33.12 -14.61
N ARG A 653 6.60 33.64 -15.81
CA ARG A 653 6.54 35.08 -16.10
C ARG A 653 7.31 35.91 -15.07
N ASP A 654 6.62 36.83 -14.39
CA ASP A 654 7.09 37.73 -13.34
C ASP A 654 6.96 37.16 -11.91
N VAL A 655 6.55 35.90 -11.78
CA VAL A 655 6.33 35.24 -10.50
C VAL A 655 7.48 34.26 -10.20
N PRO A 656 8.29 34.51 -9.15
CA PRO A 656 9.33 33.58 -8.70
C PRO A 656 8.78 32.21 -8.31
N ALA A 657 9.63 31.18 -8.34
CA ALA A 657 9.27 29.87 -7.80
C ALA A 657 9.02 29.99 -6.28
N ALA A 658 8.03 29.25 -5.78
CA ALA A 658 7.84 29.09 -4.35
C ALA A 658 8.91 28.14 -3.79
N ASP A 659 9.26 28.29 -2.52
CA ASP A 659 10.13 27.37 -1.81
C ASP A 659 9.40 26.04 -1.56
N THR A 660 9.54 25.11 -2.51
CA THR A 660 8.96 23.77 -2.42
C THR A 660 9.56 22.95 -1.29
N GLY A 661 10.80 23.23 -0.88
CA GLY A 661 11.45 22.59 0.26
C GLY A 661 10.77 22.96 1.57
N ALA A 662 10.43 24.24 1.77
CA ALA A 662 9.68 24.71 2.93
C ALA A 662 8.27 24.11 3.00
N ILE A 663 7.60 23.94 1.85
CA ILE A 663 6.29 23.26 1.77
C ILE A 663 6.45 21.79 2.17
N ALA A 664 7.41 21.08 1.58
CA ALA A 664 7.67 19.67 1.87
C ALA A 664 8.01 19.45 3.35
N LEU A 665 8.88 20.29 3.93
CA LEU A 665 9.23 20.24 5.35
C LEU A 665 8.01 20.47 6.25
N THR A 666 7.09 21.37 5.87
CA THR A 666 5.84 21.59 6.62
C THR A 666 4.96 20.34 6.64
N LEU A 667 4.84 19.63 5.51
CA LEU A 667 4.08 18.37 5.44
C LEU A 667 4.71 17.29 6.31
N VAL A 668 6.05 17.22 6.37
CA VAL A 668 6.72 16.28 7.26
C VAL A 668 6.53 16.66 8.73
N LYS A 669 6.61 17.96 9.08
CA LYS A 669 6.32 18.46 10.44
C LYS A 669 4.90 18.09 10.89
N LEU A 670 3.92 18.19 9.99
CA LEU A 670 2.54 17.75 10.25
C LEU A 670 2.44 16.24 10.48
N ALA A 671 3.14 15.43 9.69
CA ALA A 671 3.19 13.99 9.89
C ALA A 671 3.84 13.60 11.24
N GLN A 672 4.90 14.31 11.65
CA GLN A 672 5.55 14.15 12.94
C GLN A 672 4.63 14.57 14.10
N LEU A 673 3.92 15.70 13.96
CA LEU A 673 2.92 16.17 14.93
C LEU A 673 1.84 15.12 15.19
N ALA A 674 1.34 14.48 14.13
CA ALA A 674 0.37 13.39 14.25
C ALA A 674 0.91 12.19 15.04
N ALA A 675 2.20 11.86 14.89
CA ALA A 675 2.83 10.74 15.58
C ALA A 675 3.08 11.04 17.08
N ASP A 676 3.45 12.28 17.39
CA ASP A 676 3.82 12.70 18.74
C ASP A 676 2.61 13.02 19.64
N LEU A 677 1.47 13.38 19.03
CA LEU A 677 0.25 13.84 19.69
C LEU A 677 -1.00 13.04 19.24
N PRO A 678 -1.22 11.83 19.78
CA PRO A 678 -2.36 10.99 19.37
C PRO A 678 -3.74 11.58 19.65
N ALA A 679 -3.81 12.56 20.56
CA ALA A 679 -5.02 13.30 20.85
C ALA A 679 -5.41 14.29 19.74
N VAL A 680 -4.48 14.68 18.86
CA VAL A 680 -4.79 15.49 17.67
C VAL A 680 -5.45 14.58 16.64
N ARG A 681 -6.67 14.96 16.24
CA ARG A 681 -7.50 14.14 15.36
C ARG A 681 -7.57 14.70 13.95
N GLU A 682 -7.78 16.01 13.85
CA GLU A 682 -7.77 16.75 12.60
C GLU A 682 -6.98 18.05 12.80
N LEU A 683 -6.27 18.46 11.77
CA LEU A 683 -5.56 19.73 11.70
C LEU A 683 -5.78 20.31 10.31
N ASP A 684 -6.13 21.58 10.23
CA ASP A 684 -6.40 22.27 8.98
C ASP A 684 -5.60 23.57 8.96
N ILE A 685 -4.66 23.73 8.01
CA ILE A 685 -4.01 25.01 7.72
C ILE A 685 -4.54 25.48 6.37
N ASN A 686 -5.43 26.47 6.40
CA ASN A 686 -6.01 27.04 5.20
C ASN A 686 -6.35 28.53 5.38
N PRO A 687 -5.68 29.46 4.67
CA PRO A 687 -4.60 29.20 3.71
C PRO A 687 -3.22 29.09 4.38
N LEU A 688 -2.38 28.21 3.84
CA LEU A 688 -0.93 28.23 3.93
C LEU A 688 -0.41 29.04 2.73
N LEU A 689 0.16 30.23 2.96
CA LEU A 689 0.80 30.99 1.88
C LEU A 689 2.19 30.43 1.60
N ALA A 690 2.54 30.31 0.33
CA ALA A 690 3.89 29.96 -0.11
C ALA A 690 4.40 30.90 -1.20
N ASP A 691 5.64 31.37 -1.03
CA ASP A 691 6.41 32.17 -1.98
C ASP A 691 7.89 31.77 -1.95
N ALA A 692 8.76 32.58 -2.56
CA ALA A 692 10.19 32.28 -2.63
C ALA A 692 10.91 32.33 -1.26
N ASP A 693 10.31 32.98 -0.26
CA ASP A 693 10.89 33.17 1.07
C ASP A 693 10.39 32.15 2.09
N GLY A 694 9.59 31.17 1.67
CA GLY A 694 9.09 30.08 2.50
C GLY A 694 7.57 30.05 2.61
N VAL A 695 7.07 29.61 3.77
CA VAL A 695 5.64 29.41 4.01
C VAL A 695 5.15 30.11 5.28
N VAL A 696 3.88 30.52 5.31
CA VAL A 696 3.23 31.07 6.51
C VAL A 696 1.77 30.66 6.59
N ALA A 697 1.37 30.09 7.74
CA ALA A 697 -0.01 29.72 8.04
C ALA A 697 -0.83 30.97 8.42
N LEU A 698 -1.84 31.33 7.62
CA LEU A 698 -2.70 32.46 7.96
C LEU A 698 -3.82 32.07 8.92
N ASP A 699 -4.39 30.88 8.76
CA ASP A 699 -5.43 30.36 9.63
C ASP A 699 -5.19 28.87 9.84
N ALA A 700 -5.41 28.42 11.06
CA ALA A 700 -5.28 27.02 11.41
C ALA A 700 -6.35 26.60 12.43
N ARG A 701 -6.77 25.34 12.36
CA ARG A 701 -7.72 24.72 13.30
C ARG A 701 -7.26 23.33 13.67
N VAL A 702 -7.47 22.96 14.92
CA VAL A 702 -7.04 21.68 15.46
C VAL A 702 -8.16 21.07 16.30
N ARG A 703 -8.66 19.92 15.86
CA ARG A 703 -9.61 19.10 16.62
C ARG A 703 -8.82 18.13 17.48
N ILE A 704 -9.22 18.05 18.74
CA ILE A 704 -8.61 17.15 19.73
C ILE A 704 -9.66 16.24 20.34
N GLU A 705 -9.22 15.06 20.75
CA GLU A 705 -10.06 14.09 21.44
C GLU A 705 -9.22 13.24 22.38
N ALA A 706 -9.74 13.01 23.59
CA ALA A 706 -9.08 12.15 24.55
C ALA A 706 -8.91 10.74 23.97
N GLU A 707 -7.79 10.09 24.28
CA GLU A 707 -7.61 8.70 23.89
C GLU A 707 -8.59 7.81 24.67
N THR A 708 -9.51 7.18 23.96
CA THR A 708 -10.33 6.09 24.49
C THR A 708 -9.57 4.77 24.30
N GLY A 709 -9.14 4.12 25.40
CA GLY A 709 -8.66 2.73 25.34
C GLY A 709 -7.19 2.46 25.72
N ALA A 710 -6.75 2.90 26.91
CA ALA A 710 -5.49 2.43 27.48
C ALA A 710 -5.44 0.89 27.74
N GLY A 711 -6.59 0.20 27.76
CA GLY A 711 -6.71 -1.21 28.14
C GLY A 711 -6.46 -2.26 27.05
N GLN A 712 -6.26 -1.88 25.79
CA GLN A 712 -6.03 -2.80 24.66
C GLN A 712 -4.68 -2.56 23.94
N ARG A 713 -3.74 -1.90 24.62
CA ARG A 713 -2.39 -1.67 24.08
C ARG A 713 -1.57 -2.97 24.17
N ARG A 714 -1.15 -3.51 23.02
CA ARG A 714 0.13 -4.23 22.94
C ARG A 714 1.19 -3.14 22.78
N GLY A 715 2.08 -3.02 23.76
CA GLY A 715 3.18 -2.03 23.87
C GLY A 715 2.82 -0.53 23.81
N ASN A 716 3.86 0.30 23.66
CA ASN A 716 3.84 1.76 23.94
C ASN A 716 3.63 2.66 22.72
N TRP A 717 3.16 2.14 21.57
CA TRP A 717 3.08 2.92 20.31
C TRP A 717 1.67 3.43 19.97
N HIS A 718 1.64 4.36 19.01
CA HIS A 718 0.43 5.06 18.56
C HIS A 718 -0.60 4.09 17.94
N PRO A 719 -1.81 3.93 18.52
CA PRO A 719 -2.73 2.86 18.12
C PRO A 719 -3.39 3.10 16.75
N ARG A 720 -3.44 4.35 16.29
CA ARG A 720 -4.21 4.75 15.11
C ARG A 720 -3.44 4.70 13.78
N PHE A 721 -2.12 4.49 13.78
CA PHE A 721 -1.35 4.56 12.53
C PHE A 721 -1.45 3.25 11.75
N ALA A 722 -1.81 3.34 10.47
CA ALA A 722 -1.75 2.19 9.56
C ALA A 722 -0.30 1.78 9.21
N ILE A 723 0.65 2.71 9.26
CA ILE A 723 2.08 2.46 9.06
C ILE A 723 2.81 2.88 10.32
N ARG A 724 3.53 1.95 10.94
CA ARG A 724 4.19 2.24 12.21
C ARG A 724 5.30 3.28 12.01
N PRO A 725 5.31 4.38 12.79
CA PRO A 725 6.37 5.38 12.74
C PRO A 725 7.68 4.83 13.32
N TYR A 726 8.76 5.59 13.15
CA TYR A 726 10.06 5.27 13.74
C TYR A 726 9.97 5.13 15.27
N PRO A 727 10.40 3.99 15.86
CA PRO A 727 10.25 3.74 17.30
C PRO A 727 11.37 4.43 18.11
N ALA A 728 11.35 5.76 18.14
CA ALA A 728 12.36 6.61 18.79
C ALA A 728 12.53 6.32 20.30
N GLU A 729 11.48 5.81 20.97
CA GLU A 729 11.51 5.43 22.37
C GLU A 729 12.47 4.27 22.68
N TRP A 730 12.99 3.59 21.66
CA TRP A 730 14.00 2.54 21.77
C TRP A 730 15.44 3.04 21.54
N GLU A 731 15.68 4.33 21.36
CA GLU A 731 17.07 4.82 21.32
C GLU A 731 17.74 4.75 22.70
N ARG A 732 18.98 4.25 22.77
CA ARG A 732 19.73 4.05 24.02
C ARG A 732 21.19 4.46 23.84
N ARG A 733 21.74 5.13 24.85
CA ARG A 733 23.19 5.31 25.00
C ARG A 733 23.72 4.24 25.94
N MET A 734 24.79 3.57 25.56
CA MET A 734 25.43 2.52 26.35
C MET A 734 26.96 2.54 26.20
N VAL A 735 27.63 1.69 26.97
CA VAL A 735 29.10 1.53 26.92
C VAL A 735 29.42 0.09 26.54
N ALA A 736 30.30 -0.10 25.56
CA ALA A 736 30.81 -1.41 25.15
C ALA A 736 32.33 -1.40 25.20
N GLY A 737 32.91 -2.11 26.16
CA GLY A 737 34.34 -1.98 26.48
C GLY A 737 34.65 -0.55 26.98
N ASP A 738 35.51 0.15 26.25
CA ASP A 738 35.92 1.54 26.48
C ASP A 738 35.17 2.57 25.61
N ARG A 739 34.27 2.12 24.73
CA ARG A 739 33.57 2.96 23.75
C ARG A 739 32.20 3.40 24.23
N ARG A 740 31.83 4.65 23.91
CA ARG A 740 30.46 5.15 24.01
C ARG A 740 29.71 4.78 22.74
N VAL A 741 28.56 4.14 22.91
CA VAL A 741 27.78 3.55 21.83
C VAL A 741 26.36 4.10 21.88
N LEU A 742 25.89 4.64 20.76
CA LEU A 742 24.49 4.90 20.52
C LEU A 742 23.88 3.67 19.84
N VAL A 743 22.82 3.13 20.42
CA VAL A 743 22.02 2.07 19.81
C VAL A 743 20.64 2.63 19.50
N ARG A 744 20.23 2.49 18.24
CA ARG A 744 18.93 2.96 17.77
C ARG A 744 18.31 2.02 16.74
N PRO A 745 16.99 2.04 16.53
CA PRO A 745 16.40 1.37 15.38
C PRO A 745 17.03 1.88 14.07
N VAL A 746 17.22 0.96 13.12
CA VAL A 746 17.74 1.22 11.77
C VAL A 746 16.75 2.05 10.99
N ARG A 747 17.23 3.03 10.23
CA ARG A 747 16.44 3.87 9.33
C ARG A 747 16.77 3.54 7.87
N PRO A 748 15.86 3.80 6.90
CA PRO A 748 16.14 3.58 5.49
C PRO A 748 17.48 4.15 5.01
N GLU A 749 17.83 5.37 5.44
CA GLU A 749 19.07 6.10 5.12
C GLU A 749 20.37 5.43 5.61
N ASP A 750 20.28 4.42 6.47
CA ASP A 750 21.45 3.70 6.99
C ASP A 750 22.12 2.80 5.95
N GLU A 751 21.61 2.74 4.72
CA GLU A 751 22.10 1.85 3.67
C GLU A 751 23.61 1.98 3.43
N GLY A 752 24.11 3.21 3.28
CA GLY A 752 25.53 3.48 3.10
C GLY A 752 26.39 3.05 4.29
N MET A 753 25.84 3.15 5.51
CA MET A 753 26.51 2.69 6.73
C MET A 753 26.59 1.16 6.78
N PHE A 754 25.55 0.44 6.36
CA PHE A 754 25.60 -1.03 6.26
C PHE A 754 26.60 -1.50 5.20
N HIS A 755 26.69 -0.81 4.06
CA HIS A 755 27.70 -1.10 3.05
C HIS A 755 29.12 -1.00 3.63
N ALA A 756 29.45 0.14 4.25
CA ALA A 756 30.75 0.38 4.87
C ALA A 756 31.04 -0.58 6.05
N PHE A 757 30.01 -1.03 6.76
CA PHE A 757 30.12 -2.03 7.82
C PHE A 757 30.55 -3.39 7.27
N PHE A 758 29.88 -3.89 6.21
CA PHE A 758 30.21 -5.20 5.65
C PHE A 758 31.63 -5.28 5.07
N GLU A 759 32.19 -4.18 4.57
CA GLU A 759 33.59 -4.09 4.14
C GLU A 759 34.61 -4.26 5.29
N GLN A 760 34.19 -4.05 6.53
CA GLN A 760 35.04 -4.14 7.73
C GLN A 760 34.85 -5.44 8.53
N VAL A 761 33.92 -6.30 8.11
CA VAL A 761 33.65 -7.59 8.77
C VAL A 761 34.44 -8.69 8.06
N ASP A 762 35.03 -9.60 8.84
CA ASP A 762 35.73 -10.76 8.28
C ASP A 762 34.77 -11.60 7.41
N PRO A 763 35.16 -12.01 6.19
CA PRO A 763 34.31 -12.84 5.32
C PRO A 763 33.81 -14.12 5.98
N GLU A 764 34.56 -14.68 6.93
CA GLU A 764 34.14 -15.84 7.70
C GLU A 764 32.97 -15.52 8.63
N ASP A 765 32.95 -14.33 9.24
CA ASP A 765 31.83 -13.88 10.08
C ASP A 765 30.56 -13.63 9.25
N VAL A 766 30.72 -13.12 8.03
CA VAL A 766 29.63 -12.99 7.06
C VAL A 766 29.09 -14.38 6.69
N ARG A 767 29.98 -15.34 6.39
CA ARG A 767 29.59 -16.72 6.09
C ARG A 767 28.85 -17.37 7.26
N LEU A 768 29.35 -17.19 8.49
CA LEU A 768 28.72 -17.72 9.69
C LEU A 768 27.31 -17.15 9.92
N ARG A 769 27.05 -15.92 9.46
CA ARG A 769 25.76 -15.25 9.58
C ARG A 769 24.76 -15.61 8.47
N PHE A 770 25.22 -15.71 7.22
CA PHE A 770 24.35 -15.93 6.05
C PHE A 770 24.36 -17.38 5.54
N PHE A 771 25.12 -18.26 6.20
CA PHE A 771 25.34 -19.67 5.83
C PHE A 771 25.99 -19.86 4.44
N ALA A 772 26.36 -18.78 3.78
CA ALA A 772 27.02 -18.77 2.48
C ALA A 772 27.91 -17.52 2.36
N PRO A 773 28.98 -17.59 1.54
CA PRO A 773 29.75 -16.40 1.17
C PRO A 773 28.85 -15.42 0.41
N VAL A 774 28.74 -14.19 0.90
CA VAL A 774 28.05 -13.10 0.20
C VAL A 774 29.08 -12.36 -0.66
N ARG A 775 28.94 -12.40 -1.99
CA ARG A 775 29.92 -11.85 -2.93
C ARG A 775 29.70 -10.38 -3.29
N ASP A 776 28.48 -9.88 -3.15
CA ASP A 776 28.10 -8.53 -3.56
C ASP A 776 26.98 -7.97 -2.66
N PHE A 777 27.12 -6.72 -2.23
CA PHE A 777 26.17 -6.00 -1.38
C PHE A 777 25.36 -5.00 -2.22
N SER A 778 24.62 -5.54 -3.20
CA SER A 778 23.75 -4.72 -4.06
C SER A 778 22.78 -3.84 -3.28
N HIS A 779 22.37 -2.70 -3.86
CA HIS A 779 21.33 -1.83 -3.30
C HIS A 779 20.07 -2.60 -2.87
N ALA A 780 19.60 -3.53 -3.70
CA ALA A 780 18.42 -4.35 -3.39
C ALA A 780 18.61 -5.24 -2.15
N PHE A 781 19.83 -5.70 -1.88
CA PHE A 781 20.15 -6.47 -0.67
C PHE A 781 20.16 -5.56 0.57
N LEU A 782 20.84 -4.41 0.50
CA LEU A 782 20.94 -3.47 1.62
C LEU A 782 19.60 -2.81 1.97
N ALA A 783 18.79 -2.45 0.97
CA ALA A 783 17.44 -1.92 1.17
C ALA A 783 16.54 -2.91 1.94
N ARG A 784 16.72 -4.22 1.78
CA ARG A 784 16.00 -5.24 2.59
C ARG A 784 16.45 -5.29 4.05
N LEU A 785 17.67 -4.83 4.34
CA LEU A 785 18.20 -4.76 5.70
C LEU A 785 17.75 -3.49 6.41
N THR A 786 17.64 -2.37 5.71
CA THR A 786 17.37 -1.05 6.32
C THR A 786 15.92 -0.62 6.25
N GLN A 787 15.18 -1.00 5.21
CA GLN A 787 13.79 -0.57 5.04
C GLN A 787 12.82 -1.57 5.65
N LEU A 788 12.70 -1.47 6.98
CA LEU A 788 11.91 -2.36 7.81
C LEU A 788 10.47 -1.88 7.95
N ASP A 789 9.58 -2.85 8.08
CA ASP A 789 8.23 -2.63 8.60
C ASP A 789 8.24 -2.87 10.10
N TYR A 790 8.26 -1.80 10.89
CA TYR A 790 8.30 -1.89 12.35
C TYR A 790 7.10 -2.61 12.97
N SER A 791 6.02 -2.87 12.22
CA SER A 791 4.91 -3.69 12.70
C SER A 791 5.23 -5.19 12.77
N ARG A 792 6.26 -5.64 12.05
CA ARG A 792 6.69 -7.05 12.01
C ARG A 792 8.19 -7.23 12.19
N ALA A 793 9.00 -6.18 12.08
CA ALA A 793 10.45 -6.31 12.11
C ALA A 793 11.12 -5.11 12.75
N VAL A 794 12.12 -5.36 13.59
CA VAL A 794 13.02 -4.31 14.08
C VAL A 794 14.46 -4.71 13.81
N ALA A 795 15.31 -3.75 13.51
CA ALA A 795 16.75 -3.93 13.63
C ALA A 795 17.29 -2.76 14.44
N PHE A 796 18.15 -3.07 15.41
CA PHE A 796 18.90 -2.10 16.18
C PHE A 796 20.32 -2.06 15.66
N VAL A 797 20.81 -0.87 15.35
CA VAL A 797 22.19 -0.62 14.95
C VAL A 797 22.93 0.09 16.07
N ALA A 798 24.16 -0.36 16.32
CA ALA A 798 25.09 0.25 17.26
C ALA A 798 26.12 1.10 16.50
N THR A 799 26.26 2.37 16.86
CA THR A 799 27.25 3.29 16.32
C THR A 799 28.10 3.92 17.43
N GLU A 800 29.34 4.25 17.13
CA GLU A 800 30.24 4.93 18.07
C GLU A 800 29.94 6.43 18.17
N GLU A 801 29.71 6.96 19.39
CA GLU A 801 29.39 8.38 19.58
C GLU A 801 30.59 9.29 19.27
N GLY A 802 30.33 10.44 18.63
CA GLY A 802 31.35 11.46 18.33
C GLY A 802 32.22 11.17 17.10
N ALA A 803 32.00 10.04 16.42
CA ALA A 803 32.49 9.79 15.08
C ALA A 803 31.45 10.23 14.03
N ASP A 804 31.90 10.46 12.79
CA ASP A 804 31.02 10.69 11.64
C ASP A 804 30.00 9.53 11.53
N GLU A 805 28.69 9.84 11.58
CA GLU A 805 27.58 8.86 11.68
C GLU A 805 27.64 7.80 10.57
N SER A 806 28.24 8.15 9.43
CA SER A 806 28.40 7.27 8.27
C SER A 806 29.51 6.22 8.41
N ARG A 807 30.39 6.29 9.41
CA ARG A 807 31.68 5.56 9.39
C ARG A 807 32.03 4.67 10.58
N ARG A 808 31.17 4.47 11.57
CA ARG A 808 31.47 3.55 12.70
C ARG A 808 30.28 2.74 13.21
N MET A 809 29.59 2.05 12.30
CA MET A 809 28.73 0.95 12.72
C MET A 809 29.57 -0.15 13.38
N LEU A 810 29.16 -0.54 14.58
CA LEU A 810 29.81 -1.54 15.42
C LEU A 810 29.11 -2.90 15.32
N GLY A 811 27.80 -2.90 15.09
CA GLY A 811 27.03 -4.12 14.90
C GLY A 811 25.55 -3.84 14.77
N ALA A 812 24.78 -4.86 14.40
CA ALA A 812 23.33 -4.81 14.39
C ALA A 812 22.72 -6.14 14.85
N VAL A 813 21.57 -6.03 15.50
CA VAL A 813 20.66 -7.16 15.77
C VAL A 813 19.32 -6.87 15.10
N ARG A 814 18.68 -7.88 14.56
CA ARG A 814 17.38 -7.82 13.91
C ARG A 814 16.49 -8.92 14.45
N LEU A 815 15.19 -8.62 14.52
CA LEU A 815 14.11 -9.56 14.79
C LEU A 815 13.04 -9.40 13.71
N HIS A 816 12.54 -10.51 13.19
CA HIS A 816 11.45 -10.55 12.23
C HIS A 816 10.34 -11.46 12.78
N ALA A 817 9.25 -10.86 13.22
CA ALA A 817 8.07 -11.54 13.72
C ALA A 817 7.22 -12.09 12.58
N ASP A 818 6.61 -13.25 12.82
CA ASP A 818 5.48 -13.68 12.02
C ASP A 818 4.30 -12.71 12.18
N ALA A 819 3.31 -12.80 11.28
CA ALA A 819 2.16 -11.89 11.29
C ALA A 819 1.29 -11.95 12.57
N ASN A 820 1.53 -12.91 13.47
CA ASN A 820 0.74 -13.16 14.68
C ASN A 820 1.46 -12.77 15.95
N HIS A 821 2.76 -12.51 15.83
CA HIS A 821 3.68 -12.37 16.94
C HIS A 821 3.72 -13.66 17.78
N ASP A 822 3.56 -14.84 17.17
CA ASP A 822 3.79 -16.09 17.91
C ASP A 822 5.29 -16.36 17.98
N ARG A 823 5.97 -16.25 16.83
CA ARG A 823 7.42 -16.42 16.71
C ARG A 823 8.09 -15.21 16.08
N GLY A 824 9.34 -14.96 16.46
CA GLY A 824 10.22 -13.99 15.81
C GLY A 824 11.60 -14.57 15.55
N GLU A 825 12.05 -14.51 14.30
CA GLU A 825 13.38 -14.96 13.89
C GLU A 825 14.40 -13.85 14.10
N PHE A 826 15.49 -14.12 14.82
CA PHE A 826 16.55 -13.15 15.08
C PHE A 826 17.79 -13.37 14.23
N ALA A 827 18.54 -12.28 14.11
CA ALA A 827 19.72 -12.15 13.28
C ALA A 827 20.68 -11.17 13.94
N ILE A 828 21.95 -11.51 14.13
CA ILE A 828 22.93 -10.59 14.73
C ILE A 828 24.29 -10.67 14.06
N LEU A 829 24.91 -9.51 13.88
CA LEU A 829 26.29 -9.41 13.41
C LEU A 829 26.98 -8.24 14.13
N VAL A 830 28.17 -8.52 14.67
CA VAL A 830 29.02 -7.54 15.37
C VAL A 830 30.36 -7.52 14.65
N ARG A 831 30.94 -6.32 14.46
CA ARG A 831 32.20 -6.13 13.76
C ARG A 831 33.31 -6.96 14.41
N SER A 832 34.15 -7.57 13.58
CA SER A 832 35.09 -8.60 14.02
C SER A 832 36.11 -8.10 15.04
N ASP A 833 36.55 -6.84 14.94
CA ASP A 833 37.55 -6.17 15.78
C ASP A 833 37.05 -5.81 17.20
N ILE A 834 35.74 -5.79 17.45
CA ILE A 834 35.16 -5.39 18.75
C ILE A 834 34.46 -6.56 19.48
N LYS A 835 34.62 -7.78 19.00
CA LYS A 835 34.12 -8.97 19.69
C LYS A 835 34.74 -9.07 21.09
N GLY A 836 33.99 -9.62 22.03
CA GLY A 836 34.42 -9.74 23.44
C GLY A 836 34.13 -8.50 24.30
N THR A 837 33.63 -7.40 23.73
CA THR A 837 33.24 -6.18 24.47
C THR A 837 31.88 -6.27 25.17
N GLY A 838 31.12 -7.35 24.95
CA GLY A 838 29.76 -7.52 25.45
C GLY A 838 28.65 -6.90 24.59
N LEU A 839 29.01 -6.18 23.51
CA LEU A 839 28.02 -5.51 22.63
C LEU A 839 26.96 -6.46 22.07
N GLY A 840 27.35 -7.66 21.63
CA GLY A 840 26.40 -8.64 21.09
C GLY A 840 25.32 -9.08 22.09
N ILE A 841 25.71 -9.25 23.36
CA ILE A 841 24.77 -9.58 24.45
C ILE A 841 23.83 -8.39 24.73
N ALA A 842 24.37 -7.17 24.75
CA ALA A 842 23.57 -5.96 24.96
C ALA A 842 22.51 -5.76 23.86
N LEU A 843 22.91 -5.94 22.59
CA LEU A 843 22.00 -5.89 21.45
C LEU A 843 20.91 -6.96 21.53
N MET A 844 21.28 -8.22 21.80
CA MET A 844 20.30 -9.31 21.95
C MET A 844 19.31 -9.04 23.09
N ARG A 845 19.75 -8.54 24.25
CA ARG A 845 18.85 -8.18 25.36
C ARG A 845 17.84 -7.12 24.95
N MET A 846 18.30 -6.06 24.28
CA MET A 846 17.45 -5.00 23.78
C MET A 846 16.41 -5.52 22.77
N MET A 847 16.80 -6.45 21.90
CA MET A 847 15.88 -7.14 20.98
C MET A 847 14.84 -8.00 21.72
N ILE A 848 15.24 -8.72 22.77
CA ILE A 848 14.33 -9.52 23.60
C ILE A 848 13.35 -8.62 24.36
N ASP A 849 13.80 -7.48 24.89
CA ASP A 849 12.93 -6.51 25.54
C ASP A 849 11.91 -5.92 24.56
N TRP A 850 12.34 -5.64 23.33
CA TRP A 850 11.42 -5.25 22.25
C TRP A 850 10.41 -6.38 21.96
N ALA A 851 10.87 -7.62 21.79
CA ALA A 851 10.00 -8.77 21.55
C ALA A 851 8.93 -8.92 22.64
N ARG A 852 9.31 -8.71 23.92
CA ARG A 852 8.38 -8.74 25.06
C ARG A 852 7.37 -7.60 24.99
N ALA A 853 7.81 -6.38 24.66
CA ALA A 853 6.92 -5.22 24.50
C ALA A 853 5.92 -5.40 23.34
N GLU A 854 6.34 -6.11 22.29
CA GLU A 854 5.49 -6.47 21.15
C GLU A 854 4.54 -7.64 21.43
N GLY A 855 4.75 -8.36 22.54
CA GLY A 855 4.00 -9.55 22.89
C GLY A 855 4.33 -10.75 22.01
N ILE A 856 5.58 -10.85 21.54
CA ILE A 856 6.09 -12.01 20.80
C ILE A 856 6.23 -13.20 21.76
N GLY A 857 5.66 -14.35 21.40
CA GLY A 857 5.70 -15.57 22.21
C GLY A 857 7.10 -16.17 22.34
N PHE A 858 7.73 -16.43 21.19
CA PHE A 858 9.04 -17.07 21.10
C PHE A 858 9.98 -16.28 20.19
N VAL A 859 11.25 -16.20 20.58
CA VAL A 859 12.34 -15.72 19.73
C VAL A 859 13.20 -16.91 19.33
N GLU A 860 13.44 -17.09 18.04
CA GLU A 860 14.19 -18.23 17.51
C GLU A 860 15.21 -17.81 16.45
N GLY A 861 16.15 -18.69 16.15
CA GLY A 861 17.11 -18.49 15.06
C GLY A 861 17.87 -19.76 14.77
N ASP A 862 18.41 -19.85 13.56
CA ASP A 862 19.30 -20.94 13.16
C ASP A 862 20.76 -20.49 13.31
N VAL A 863 21.59 -21.36 13.88
CA VAL A 863 23.01 -21.10 14.14
C VAL A 863 23.82 -22.29 13.66
N LEU A 864 24.87 -22.06 12.88
CA LEU A 864 25.79 -23.13 12.50
C LEU A 864 26.41 -23.76 13.75
N SER A 865 26.46 -25.09 13.78
CA SER A 865 27.02 -25.87 14.89
C SER A 865 28.47 -25.50 15.24
N GLU A 866 29.24 -25.04 14.24
CA GLU A 866 30.61 -24.52 14.36
C GLU A 866 30.71 -23.10 14.93
N ASN A 867 29.62 -22.32 14.95
CA ASN A 867 29.60 -20.94 15.47
C ASN A 867 29.54 -20.93 17.02
N GLN A 868 30.66 -21.31 17.65
CA GLN A 868 30.77 -21.40 19.11
C GLN A 868 30.53 -20.07 19.82
N ALA A 869 30.91 -18.95 19.20
CA ALA A 869 30.72 -17.62 19.76
C ALA A 869 29.23 -17.27 19.89
N MET A 870 28.43 -17.47 18.83
CA MET A 870 27.00 -17.21 18.89
C MET A 870 26.28 -18.16 19.85
N ARG A 871 26.65 -19.44 19.88
CA ARG A 871 26.12 -20.42 20.85
C ARG A 871 26.44 -20.04 22.29
N ALA A 872 27.60 -19.45 22.57
CA ALA A 872 27.91 -18.93 23.90
C ALA A 872 27.01 -17.74 24.29
N VAL A 873 26.69 -16.85 23.33
CA VAL A 873 25.73 -15.76 23.55
C VAL A 873 24.33 -16.30 23.82
N CYS A 874 23.85 -17.26 23.03
CA CYS A 874 22.55 -17.91 23.21
C CYS A 874 22.42 -18.56 24.60
N ARG A 875 23.43 -19.36 25.02
CA ARG A 875 23.45 -19.97 26.35
C ARG A 875 23.49 -18.95 27.48
N HIS A 876 24.17 -17.82 27.30
CA HIS A 876 24.20 -16.73 28.28
C HIS A 876 22.85 -16.02 28.44
N LEU A 877 21.99 -16.09 27.42
CA LEU A 877 20.66 -15.50 27.39
C LEU A 877 19.54 -16.53 27.53
N ASP A 878 19.87 -17.72 28.06
CA ASP A 878 18.94 -18.79 28.36
C ASP A 878 18.14 -19.33 27.16
N PHE A 879 18.70 -19.25 25.95
CA PHE A 879 18.13 -19.94 24.79
C PHE A 879 18.30 -21.46 24.92
N GLU A 880 17.25 -22.21 24.61
CA GLU A 880 17.33 -23.65 24.41
C GLU A 880 17.96 -23.97 23.06
N GLU A 881 18.91 -24.91 23.02
CA GLU A 881 19.56 -25.38 21.80
C GLU A 881 19.03 -26.77 21.42
N ARG A 882 18.58 -26.94 20.16
CA ARG A 882 18.17 -28.25 19.61
C ARG A 882 18.80 -28.45 18.23
N PRO A 883 19.25 -29.67 17.87
CA PRO A 883 19.67 -29.96 16.50
C PRO A 883 18.51 -29.69 15.52
N ALA A 884 18.80 -29.06 14.37
CA ALA A 884 17.81 -28.91 13.31
C ALA A 884 17.47 -30.30 12.72
N PRO A 885 16.17 -30.70 12.65
CA PRO A 885 15.79 -32.03 12.19
C PRO A 885 16.18 -32.33 10.74
N ASP A 886 16.13 -31.30 9.89
CA ASP A 886 16.17 -31.44 8.43
C ASP A 886 17.52 -31.02 7.81
N GLU A 887 18.41 -30.38 8.58
CA GLU A 887 19.71 -29.88 8.10
C GLU A 887 20.86 -30.22 9.06
N PRO A 888 21.64 -31.29 8.76
CA PRO A 888 22.80 -31.67 9.57
C PRO A 888 23.86 -30.55 9.54
N GLY A 889 24.08 -29.90 10.68
CA GLY A 889 25.04 -28.80 10.82
C GLY A 889 24.45 -27.51 11.37
N LEU A 890 23.12 -27.40 11.43
CA LEU A 890 22.42 -26.30 12.08
C LEU A 890 21.92 -26.67 13.49
N ILE A 891 21.97 -25.70 14.39
CA ILE A 891 21.39 -25.72 15.72
C ILE A 891 20.28 -24.68 15.75
N LYS A 892 19.05 -25.11 16.00
CA LYS A 892 17.94 -24.21 16.25
C LYS A 892 18.00 -23.74 17.70
N VAL A 893 18.06 -22.44 17.91
CA VAL A 893 17.98 -21.81 19.23
C VAL A 893 16.59 -21.23 19.45
N THR A 894 16.03 -21.36 20.63
CA THR A 894 14.69 -20.83 20.95
C THR A 894 14.64 -20.31 22.38
N LEU A 895 14.05 -19.13 22.55
CA LEU A 895 13.77 -18.50 23.84
C LEU A 895 12.27 -18.18 23.92
N ARG A 896 11.64 -18.56 25.02
CA ARG A 896 10.28 -18.12 25.33
C ARG A 896 10.34 -16.73 25.99
N VAL A 897 9.63 -15.75 25.43
CA VAL A 897 9.67 -14.36 25.88
C VAL A 897 8.40 -13.94 26.62
N ALA A 898 7.26 -14.58 26.30
CA ALA A 898 5.95 -14.32 26.89
C ALA A 898 5.33 -15.52 27.64
#